data_AF-A0A928XTN2-F1
#
_entry.id   AF-A0A928XTN2-F1
#
_cell.length_a   1.000
_cell.length_b   1.000
_cell.length_c   1.000
_cell.angle_alpha   90.00
_cell.angle_beta   90.00
_cell.angle_gamma   90.00
#
_symmetry.space_group_name_H-M   'P 1'
#
loop_
_entity.id
_entity.type
_entity.pdbx_description
1 polymer ?
#
loop_
_entity_poly.entity_id
_entity_poly.type
_entity_poly.pdbx_seq_one_letter_code
_entity_poly.pdbx_strand_id
1 'polypeptide(L)'
;MIRRLLPLIFVTSLAAEEKRVPTAQAMGLLKTQCMGCHNAEKKKGDLSLETRESALEVIKSGKIISSLTATGDEHMPPKKQLPEKQINLLKSWVQAGAAWDVAALKKFGELTPADKLAALPPGHAPATALALSADGKWLAAGIGNRVVVRDAKTKDLPVIATLEGHKDVIQSLAWNSDGTRLAAGGYRSVLVWNSADWKIANTLAAPLEGRVTGLTFLADKATLILADGPTGVKGVLHRWKLGEPKPAQTVEAHADNVLSLTLSKDGKQIATGGADNLAKVWDAATLKEIAKIEGHVGHITALAFNHDGKWLATGSADKELKVWDIATKEMLMLLGDKSAPVNALMWSGDSSALTYLTDSGNVFNITELKSHDGVRLAFTSGKSKKLVALESVPYAATVTADGKTTFAALDSGKVVQLDEKANVTKLTSDISPLTSHSPTLSYTRDILPILTKAGCNLGSCHAKSSGQAGFRLSIFAFDTKSDFMEFVNDSRGRRVFPARPEDSLILQKATVRVQHEGGQRFEPDSEWAKTVAEWIRQGMPFELPNQPTLNEIAITPGEKTYRKGEELALKVTAKYSDGSTRDVTALADYISSEKAIASVDEAGKVKASTESGETVIVARYMGQVAISRVDVPAEKLLPAERYAKLPVRNEIDKLVYARLQKVGYLPSDTCSDAEFLRRTSLDAIGMLPSVEEARAFLADKNPSKYEQWIDQLLERPEWADHWAIKWGDLIRPNPSRVGVKPVYLLDQWIRQSFRENKPWNRFMTELLTAEGNTHKNGPVAIWRDKREPIDAATFIGQIFLGVRLECAKCHHHPTEKWDQTDYYQMAAFFTQMKRKGQGISAPISGEPEQWWFAPGTASIEHPVTKVLLKPRPPADKEIPIAESQDPRAVLADWMTNPKNPYFAQAVVNRVWSSFMGRGIVDPVDDFRASNPPTNPALLDWLAADFVQHGYDLKHLMRTIMRSQIYRLSSLPNETNASDLKNYSRSYRRRLPAETLLDAVCSVTEVKETFTGLPPDALAKQTWNHKLESQFMDAFGRPNASSECPCERDAKPSVVQALHLMNSTKLQDMLVNAQGRAARLAKSDAKPEQIVEELYLACFSRLPDAEEMKIATSAFTAKDATRQTAVEDVLWSLLNSAEFVFNH
;
A
#
# COMPACT_ATOMS: atom_id res chain seq x y z
N MET A 1 10.30 68.04 7.45
CA MET A 1 10.59 69.22 6.60
C MET A 1 11.05 68.72 5.23
N ILE A 2 10.30 69.12 4.21
CA ILE A 2 10.50 69.08 2.74
C ILE A 2 11.86 68.63 2.18
N ARG A 3 11.81 67.68 1.21
CA ARG A 3 12.54 67.61 -0.10
C ARG A 3 12.22 66.23 -0.70
N ARG A 4 11.37 66.00 -1.71
CA ARG A 4 11.21 66.51 -3.10
C ARG A 4 12.45 66.40 -3.99
N LEU A 5 12.36 65.42 -4.91
CA LEU A 5 12.63 65.42 -6.37
C LEU A 5 13.85 64.63 -6.92
N LEU A 6 13.47 63.52 -7.61
CA LEU A 6 14.06 62.79 -8.77
C LEU A 6 15.35 61.96 -8.60
N PRO A 7 15.50 60.80 -9.30
CA PRO A 7 15.05 60.58 -10.69
C PRO A 7 14.17 59.37 -11.01
N LEU A 8 13.22 59.61 -11.93
CA LEU A 8 12.71 58.69 -12.93
C LEU A 8 13.86 58.29 -13.88
N ILE A 9 13.95 57.00 -14.21
CA ILE A 9 14.39 56.34 -15.47
C ILE A 9 14.89 54.94 -15.05
N PHE A 10 14.39 53.89 -15.71
CA PHE A 10 14.50 52.44 -15.41
C PHE A 10 13.40 51.82 -14.53
N VAL A 11 12.14 51.88 -14.95
CA VAL A 11 11.22 50.72 -14.89
C VAL A 11 10.18 50.83 -16.01
N THR A 12 10.49 50.32 -17.19
CA THR A 12 9.48 49.93 -18.18
C THR A 12 9.91 48.64 -18.87
N SER A 13 9.90 47.54 -18.13
CA SER A 13 9.69 46.18 -18.69
C SER A 13 9.32 45.12 -17.62
N LEU A 14 8.91 45.52 -16.41
CA LEU A 14 8.55 44.60 -15.30
C LEU A 14 7.07 44.75 -14.89
N ALA A 15 6.20 45.06 -15.86
CA ALA A 15 4.75 45.08 -15.68
C ALA A 15 4.05 44.48 -16.91
N ALA A 16 4.31 43.21 -17.17
CA ALA A 16 3.52 42.37 -18.07
C ALA A 16 3.69 40.88 -17.71
N GLU A 17 3.59 40.56 -16.42
CA GLU A 17 3.30 39.20 -15.96
C GLU A 17 2.42 39.29 -14.71
N GLU A 18 1.32 40.05 -14.82
CA GLU A 18 0.17 39.79 -13.96
C GLU A 18 -0.24 38.33 -14.20
N LYS A 19 -0.20 37.52 -13.14
CA LYS A 19 -0.81 36.19 -13.07
C LYS A 19 -2.20 36.29 -13.71
N ARG A 20 -2.35 35.86 -14.96
CA ARG A 20 -3.66 35.74 -15.60
C ARG A 20 -4.47 34.81 -14.71
N VAL A 21 -5.44 35.35 -14.00
CA VAL A 21 -6.36 34.52 -13.23
C VAL A 21 -7.09 33.63 -14.22
N PRO A 22 -7.08 32.29 -14.07
CA PRO A 22 -7.62 31.38 -15.07
C PRO A 22 -9.16 31.41 -15.04
N THR A 23 -9.73 32.45 -15.65
CA THR A 23 -11.17 32.71 -15.76
C THR A 23 -11.96 31.48 -16.21
N ALA A 24 -11.44 30.72 -17.16
CA ALA A 24 -12.08 29.51 -17.65
C ALA A 24 -12.25 28.42 -16.56
N GLN A 25 -11.28 28.27 -15.67
CA GLN A 25 -11.36 27.33 -14.55
C GLN A 25 -12.34 27.82 -13.48
N ALA A 26 -12.32 29.11 -13.14
CA ALA A 26 -13.24 29.68 -12.17
C ALA A 26 -14.71 29.60 -12.64
N MET A 27 -14.96 29.85 -13.93
CA MET A 27 -16.30 29.73 -14.53
C MET A 27 -16.73 28.28 -14.72
N GLY A 28 -15.81 27.35 -14.99
CA GLY A 28 -16.08 25.91 -14.96
C GLY A 28 -16.49 25.43 -13.56
N LEU A 29 -15.84 25.94 -12.52
CA LEU A 29 -16.20 25.67 -11.13
C LEU A 29 -17.57 26.25 -10.78
N LEU A 30 -17.86 27.49 -11.18
CA LEU A 30 -19.17 28.12 -10.99
C LEU A 30 -20.29 27.30 -11.65
N LYS A 31 -20.07 26.83 -12.90
CA LYS A 31 -21.01 26.01 -13.65
C LYS A 31 -21.27 24.65 -12.98
N THR A 32 -20.21 23.98 -12.54
CA THR A 32 -20.31 22.61 -12.01
C THR A 32 -20.73 22.55 -10.55
N GLN A 33 -20.35 23.53 -9.72
CA GLN A 33 -20.53 23.49 -8.27
C GLN A 33 -21.67 24.38 -7.76
N CYS A 34 -22.07 25.40 -8.53
CA CYS A 34 -23.04 26.40 -8.07
C CYS A 34 -24.30 26.42 -8.94
N MET A 35 -24.19 26.42 -10.27
CA MET A 35 -25.35 26.56 -11.17
C MET A 35 -26.32 25.36 -11.15
N GLY A 36 -25.89 24.18 -10.68
CA GLY A 36 -26.78 23.01 -10.53
C GLY A 36 -27.85 23.17 -9.43
N CYS A 37 -27.57 23.99 -8.42
CA CYS A 37 -28.45 24.23 -7.25
C CYS A 37 -28.99 25.68 -7.17
N HIS A 38 -28.49 26.58 -8.00
CA HIS A 38 -28.82 28.00 -8.04
C HIS A 38 -29.22 28.41 -9.47
N ASN A 39 -30.31 27.82 -9.97
CA ASN A 39 -30.88 28.06 -11.30
C ASN A 39 -32.39 28.39 -11.20
N ALA A 40 -33.04 28.65 -12.34
CA ALA A 40 -34.48 28.97 -12.40
C ALA A 40 -35.36 27.95 -11.68
N GLU A 41 -35.04 26.65 -11.79
CA GLU A 41 -35.88 25.56 -11.28
C GLU A 41 -35.62 25.25 -9.80
N LYS A 42 -34.37 25.42 -9.35
CA LYS A 42 -33.90 25.13 -8.00
C LYS A 42 -33.24 26.40 -7.47
N LYS A 43 -34.01 27.26 -6.81
CA LYS A 43 -33.53 28.50 -6.15
C LYS A 43 -33.21 28.26 -4.68
N LYS A 44 -32.26 27.36 -4.37
CA LYS A 44 -31.84 27.20 -2.97
C LYS A 44 -31.11 28.46 -2.50
N GLY A 45 -31.46 28.99 -1.32
CA GLY A 45 -30.81 30.15 -0.71
C GLY A 45 -31.05 31.50 -1.43
N ASP A 46 -32.12 31.63 -2.22
CA ASP A 46 -32.48 32.85 -2.97
C ASP A 46 -31.40 33.39 -3.94
N LEU A 47 -30.48 32.52 -4.39
CA LEU A 47 -29.46 32.85 -5.39
C LEU A 47 -29.85 32.32 -6.78
N SER A 48 -29.69 33.14 -7.81
CA SER A 48 -29.82 32.71 -9.22
C SER A 48 -28.54 33.02 -10.00
N LEU A 49 -27.93 31.98 -10.56
CA LEU A 49 -26.73 32.06 -11.39
C LEU A 49 -27.02 31.75 -12.87
N GLU A 50 -28.29 31.78 -13.28
CA GLU A 50 -28.75 31.35 -14.59
C GLU A 50 -28.33 32.29 -15.73
N THR A 51 -28.42 33.61 -15.49
CA THR A 51 -28.01 34.62 -16.46
C THR A 51 -26.69 35.24 -16.02
N ARG A 52 -25.94 35.78 -16.99
CA ARG A 52 -24.69 36.51 -16.70
C ARG A 52 -24.93 37.64 -15.71
N GLU A 53 -26.02 38.37 -15.89
CA GLU A 53 -26.39 39.53 -15.08
C GLU A 53 -26.65 39.11 -13.64
N SER A 54 -27.46 38.05 -13.42
CA SER A 54 -27.78 37.55 -12.08
C SER A 54 -26.56 36.92 -11.39
N ALA A 55 -25.75 36.17 -12.14
CA ALA A 55 -24.53 35.56 -11.61
C ALA A 55 -23.50 36.61 -11.19
N LEU A 56 -23.28 37.64 -12.03
CA LEU A 56 -22.36 38.73 -11.71
C LEU A 56 -22.84 39.55 -10.51
N GLU A 57 -24.15 39.74 -10.33
CA GLU A 57 -24.72 40.40 -9.16
C GLU A 57 -24.41 39.63 -7.87
N VAL A 58 -24.64 38.32 -7.88
CA VAL A 58 -24.31 37.44 -6.74
C VAL A 58 -22.80 37.41 -6.48
N ILE A 59 -21.97 37.32 -7.52
CA ILE A 59 -20.50 37.32 -7.39
C ILE A 59 -19.99 38.65 -6.80
N LYS A 60 -20.46 39.79 -7.33
CA LYS A 60 -20.05 41.13 -6.88
C LYS A 60 -20.53 41.46 -5.47
N SER A 61 -21.66 40.88 -5.04
CA SER A 61 -22.16 41.02 -3.67
C SER A 61 -21.28 40.34 -2.61
N GLY A 62 -20.30 39.52 -3.03
CA GLY A 62 -19.43 38.77 -2.12
C GLY A 62 -20.09 37.53 -1.51
N LYS A 63 -21.40 37.34 -1.70
CA LYS A 63 -22.19 36.24 -1.11
C LYS A 63 -21.62 34.85 -1.41
N ILE A 64 -21.15 34.59 -2.63
CA ILE A 64 -20.52 33.30 -2.98
C ILE A 64 -19.28 33.04 -2.12
N ILE A 65 -18.42 34.03 -1.93
CA ILE A 65 -17.16 33.85 -1.20
C ILE A 65 -17.39 33.76 0.30
N SER A 66 -18.33 34.55 0.85
CA SER A 66 -18.64 34.54 2.28
C SER A 66 -19.29 33.23 2.74
N SER A 67 -20.10 32.60 1.88
CA SER A 67 -20.77 31.32 2.19
C SER A 67 -19.85 30.09 2.04
N LEU A 68 -18.68 30.23 1.42
CA LEU A 68 -17.67 29.18 1.27
C LEU A 68 -16.64 29.19 2.43
N THR A 69 -17.14 29.11 3.67
CA THR A 69 -16.32 29.02 4.90
C THR A 69 -16.80 27.88 5.79
N ALA A 70 -15.95 27.41 6.73
CA ALA A 70 -16.30 26.34 7.67
C ALA A 70 -17.52 26.66 8.55
N THR A 71 -17.93 27.93 8.61
CA THR A 71 -19.10 28.46 9.33
C THR A 71 -20.15 29.06 8.39
N GLY A 72 -20.07 28.82 7.08
CA GLY A 72 -20.96 29.41 6.07
C GLY A 72 -22.27 28.66 5.89
N ASP A 73 -23.38 29.43 5.82
CA ASP A 73 -24.78 29.13 5.46
C ASP A 73 -25.28 27.67 5.59
N GLU A 74 -26.32 27.46 6.43
CA GLU A 74 -27.01 26.17 6.64
C GLU A 74 -27.49 25.47 5.35
N HIS A 75 -27.67 26.21 4.26
CA HIS A 75 -28.12 25.68 2.97
C HIS A 75 -27.03 24.97 2.15
N MET A 76 -25.75 25.07 2.54
CA MET A 76 -24.63 24.34 1.95
C MET A 76 -24.02 23.40 3.01
N PRO A 77 -24.36 22.10 3.04
CA PRO A 77 -23.97 21.22 4.13
C PRO A 77 -22.44 21.10 4.23
N PRO A 78 -21.84 20.99 5.44
CA PRO A 78 -20.39 20.91 5.65
C PRO A 78 -19.70 19.81 4.83
N LYS A 79 -20.43 18.74 4.49
CA LYS A 79 -19.97 17.60 3.67
C LYS A 79 -19.84 17.91 2.16
N LYS A 80 -20.23 19.09 1.68
CA LYS A 80 -20.15 19.52 0.27
C LYS A 80 -19.40 20.85 0.06
N GLN A 81 -18.58 21.27 1.04
CA GLN A 81 -17.71 22.45 0.90
C GLN A 81 -16.65 22.22 -0.20
N LEU A 82 -16.28 23.30 -0.90
CA LEU A 82 -15.21 23.27 -1.90
C LEU A 82 -13.84 23.16 -1.22
N PRO A 83 -12.87 22.42 -1.80
CA PRO A 83 -11.49 22.43 -1.34
C PRO A 83 -10.88 23.84 -1.33
N GLU A 84 -9.96 24.09 -0.40
CA GLU A 84 -9.34 25.41 -0.19
C GLU A 84 -8.68 25.97 -1.47
N LYS A 85 -8.08 25.12 -2.30
CA LYS A 85 -7.51 25.50 -3.61
C LYS A 85 -8.57 26.06 -4.58
N GLN A 86 -9.78 25.50 -4.58
CA GLN A 86 -10.89 25.94 -5.43
C GLN A 86 -11.55 27.22 -4.88
N ILE A 87 -11.66 27.33 -3.55
CA ILE A 87 -12.10 28.57 -2.89
C ILE A 87 -11.11 29.70 -3.22
N ASN A 88 -9.81 29.45 -3.13
CA ASN A 88 -8.78 30.44 -3.45
C ASN A 88 -8.78 30.83 -4.93
N LEU A 89 -9.07 29.87 -5.83
CA LEU A 89 -9.28 30.17 -7.25
C LEU A 89 -10.47 31.11 -7.45
N LEU A 90 -11.64 30.81 -6.87
CA LEU A 90 -12.81 31.71 -6.94
C LEU A 90 -12.51 33.07 -6.33
N LYS A 91 -11.88 33.12 -5.15
CA LYS A 91 -11.46 34.37 -4.49
C LYS A 91 -10.58 35.20 -5.41
N SER A 92 -9.54 34.60 -5.99
CA SER A 92 -8.62 35.30 -6.90
C SER A 92 -9.31 35.80 -8.17
N TRP A 93 -10.27 35.03 -8.71
CA TRP A 93 -11.05 35.40 -9.90
C TRP A 93 -12.03 36.53 -9.62
N VAL A 94 -12.73 36.47 -8.48
CA VAL A 94 -13.60 37.56 -8.04
C VAL A 94 -12.79 38.83 -7.76
N GLN A 95 -11.64 38.71 -7.10
CA GLN A 95 -10.72 39.83 -6.84
C GLN A 95 -10.15 40.44 -8.13
N ALA A 96 -9.91 39.62 -9.17
CA ALA A 96 -9.50 40.08 -10.49
C ALA A 96 -10.66 40.58 -11.37
N GLY A 97 -11.82 40.89 -10.78
CA GLY A 97 -12.95 41.51 -11.46
C GLY A 97 -13.95 40.54 -12.10
N ALA A 98 -13.84 39.24 -11.82
CA ALA A 98 -14.74 38.18 -12.29
C ALA A 98 -15.00 38.25 -13.81
N ALA A 99 -13.93 38.34 -14.60
CA ALA A 99 -14.04 38.43 -16.06
C ALA A 99 -14.91 37.28 -16.60
N TRP A 100 -15.85 37.62 -17.50
CA TRP A 100 -16.89 36.68 -17.94
C TRP A 100 -16.57 36.14 -19.35
N ASP A 101 -16.05 34.92 -19.41
CA ASP A 101 -15.75 34.18 -20.64
C ASP A 101 -16.90 33.24 -21.03
N VAL A 102 -17.71 33.69 -21.98
CA VAL A 102 -18.84 32.91 -22.53
C VAL A 102 -18.35 31.68 -23.31
N ALA A 103 -17.17 31.74 -23.93
CA ALA A 103 -16.60 30.60 -24.67
C ALA A 103 -16.14 29.50 -23.71
N ALA A 104 -15.63 29.87 -22.53
CA ALA A 104 -15.33 28.92 -21.46
C ALA A 104 -16.61 28.18 -21.01
N LEU A 105 -17.73 28.86 -20.80
CA LEU A 105 -19.01 28.22 -20.44
C LEU A 105 -19.58 27.31 -21.55
N LYS A 106 -19.33 27.65 -22.83
CA LYS A 106 -19.71 26.84 -24.00
C LYS A 106 -18.88 25.56 -24.16
N LYS A 107 -17.60 25.58 -23.80
CA LYS A 107 -16.72 24.39 -23.89
C LYS A 107 -17.10 23.23 -22.97
N PHE A 108 -17.86 23.47 -21.90
CA PHE A 108 -18.30 22.43 -20.97
C PHE A 108 -19.73 22.00 -21.30
N GLY A 109 -19.94 20.83 -21.90
CA GLY A 109 -21.28 20.23 -22.04
C GLY A 109 -22.04 20.52 -23.34
N GLU A 110 -21.46 21.20 -24.34
CA GLU A 110 -21.98 21.11 -25.71
C GLU A 110 -21.68 19.72 -26.27
N LEU A 111 -22.73 18.97 -26.59
CA LEU A 111 -22.60 17.64 -27.16
C LEU A 111 -22.07 17.72 -28.59
N THR A 112 -20.99 17.02 -28.86
CA THR A 112 -20.40 16.95 -30.20
C THR A 112 -21.44 16.44 -31.20
N PRO A 113 -21.71 17.17 -32.30
CA PRO A 113 -22.58 16.68 -33.37
C PRO A 113 -22.05 15.37 -33.96
N ALA A 114 -22.93 14.41 -34.25
CA ALA A 114 -22.54 13.08 -34.73
C ALA A 114 -21.76 13.12 -36.07
N ASP A 115 -22.05 14.11 -36.90
CA ASP A 115 -21.37 14.40 -38.17
C ASP A 115 -19.94 14.93 -38.01
N LYS A 116 -19.58 15.44 -36.82
CA LYS A 116 -18.25 15.95 -36.48
C LYS A 116 -17.34 14.94 -35.78
N LEU A 117 -17.78 13.69 -35.63
CA LEU A 117 -16.95 12.63 -35.07
C LEU A 117 -15.81 12.24 -36.03
N ALA A 118 -14.64 11.94 -35.46
CA ALA A 118 -13.53 11.38 -36.22
C ALA A 118 -13.83 9.93 -36.61
N ALA A 119 -13.08 9.40 -37.58
CA ALA A 119 -13.11 7.97 -37.88
C ALA A 119 -12.58 7.16 -36.67
N LEU A 120 -13.10 5.95 -36.50
CA LEU A 120 -12.58 5.04 -35.48
C LEU A 120 -11.11 4.70 -35.77
N PRO A 121 -10.27 4.53 -34.71
CA PRO A 121 -8.88 4.15 -34.88
C PRO A 121 -8.70 2.86 -35.70
N PRO A 122 -7.65 2.76 -36.52
CA PRO A 122 -7.24 1.52 -37.16
C PRO A 122 -7.19 0.34 -36.19
N GLY A 123 -7.81 -0.78 -36.55
CA GLY A 123 -7.86 -1.99 -35.72
C GLY A 123 -8.84 -1.94 -34.53
N HIS A 124 -9.43 -0.79 -34.19
CA HIS A 124 -10.43 -0.68 -33.14
C HIS A 124 -11.84 -0.91 -33.70
N ALA A 125 -12.26 -2.17 -33.77
CA ALA A 125 -13.57 -2.57 -34.26
C ALA A 125 -14.20 -3.66 -33.37
N PRO A 126 -14.50 -3.37 -32.08
CA PRO A 126 -15.07 -4.35 -31.17
C PRO A 126 -16.46 -4.79 -31.65
N ALA A 127 -16.82 -6.05 -31.39
CA ALA A 127 -18.16 -6.56 -31.65
C ALA A 127 -19.00 -6.40 -30.37
N THR A 128 -19.89 -5.40 -30.36
CA THR A 128 -20.56 -4.89 -29.15
C THR A 128 -22.06 -5.18 -29.09
N ALA A 129 -22.66 -5.59 -30.21
CA ALA A 129 -24.09 -5.86 -30.30
C ALA A 129 -24.38 -7.05 -31.24
N LEU A 130 -25.40 -7.84 -30.88
CA LEU A 130 -25.94 -8.93 -31.70
C LEU A 130 -27.46 -8.88 -31.70
N ALA A 131 -28.06 -9.22 -32.82
CA ALA A 131 -29.50 -9.43 -32.93
C ALA A 131 -29.82 -10.54 -33.95
N LEU A 132 -30.60 -11.52 -33.53
CA LEU A 132 -31.14 -12.56 -34.39
C LEU A 132 -32.60 -12.23 -34.75
N SER A 133 -32.99 -12.37 -36.01
CA SER A 133 -34.38 -12.18 -36.43
C SER A 133 -35.29 -13.25 -35.80
N ALA A 134 -36.56 -12.92 -35.58
CA ALA A 134 -37.51 -13.80 -34.88
C ALA A 134 -37.71 -15.16 -35.58
N ASP A 135 -37.56 -15.22 -36.91
CA ASP A 135 -37.63 -16.42 -37.74
C ASP A 135 -36.30 -17.19 -37.83
N GLY A 136 -35.27 -16.73 -37.13
CA GLY A 136 -33.92 -17.28 -37.10
C GLY A 136 -33.16 -17.17 -38.43
N LYS A 137 -33.63 -16.34 -39.37
CA LYS A 137 -33.04 -16.24 -40.71
C LYS A 137 -31.81 -15.33 -40.75
N TRP A 138 -31.86 -14.18 -40.08
CA TRP A 138 -30.83 -13.15 -40.19
C TRP A 138 -30.13 -12.94 -38.85
N LEU A 139 -28.80 -13.11 -38.85
CA LEU A 139 -27.94 -12.73 -37.73
C LEU A 139 -27.25 -11.41 -38.06
N ALA A 140 -27.52 -10.37 -37.28
CA ALA A 140 -26.85 -9.07 -37.39
C ALA A 140 -25.82 -8.92 -36.25
N ALA A 141 -24.62 -8.46 -36.59
CA ALA A 141 -23.56 -8.15 -35.65
C ALA A 141 -23.03 -6.73 -35.86
N GLY A 142 -22.99 -5.93 -34.80
CA GLY A 142 -22.39 -4.60 -34.81
C GLY A 142 -20.90 -4.73 -34.53
N ILE A 143 -20.06 -4.49 -35.53
CA ILE A 143 -18.60 -4.61 -35.47
C ILE A 143 -18.00 -3.23 -35.76
N GLY A 144 -17.47 -2.57 -34.73
CA GLY A 144 -17.08 -1.17 -34.80
C GLY A 144 -18.27 -0.30 -35.21
N ASN A 145 -18.13 0.46 -36.29
CA ASN A 145 -19.18 1.35 -36.83
C ASN A 145 -20.00 0.73 -37.98
N ARG A 146 -19.90 -0.59 -38.21
CA ARG A 146 -20.60 -1.31 -39.29
C ARG A 146 -21.48 -2.43 -38.75
N VAL A 147 -22.55 -2.74 -39.46
CA VAL A 147 -23.39 -3.93 -39.18
C VAL A 147 -23.14 -5.00 -40.22
N VAL A 148 -22.72 -6.19 -39.79
CA VAL A 148 -22.57 -7.36 -40.66
C VAL A 148 -23.80 -8.24 -40.50
N VAL A 149 -24.50 -8.50 -41.61
CA VAL A 149 -25.67 -9.39 -41.62
C VAL A 149 -25.31 -10.71 -42.30
N ARG A 150 -25.71 -11.81 -41.67
CA ARG A 150 -25.51 -13.19 -42.15
C ARG A 150 -26.81 -13.93 -42.32
N ASP A 151 -26.81 -14.88 -43.24
CA ASP A 151 -27.85 -15.91 -43.31
C ASP A 151 -27.58 -17.01 -42.29
N ALA A 152 -28.33 -17.00 -41.19
CA ALA A 152 -28.19 -17.96 -40.11
C ALA A 152 -28.79 -19.35 -40.43
N LYS A 153 -29.54 -19.49 -41.54
CA LYS A 153 -30.10 -20.80 -41.98
C LYS A 153 -29.16 -21.58 -42.86
N THR A 154 -28.17 -20.92 -43.46
CA THR A 154 -27.16 -21.56 -44.30
C THR A 154 -26.00 -22.07 -43.44
N LYS A 155 -25.53 -23.29 -43.71
CA LYS A 155 -24.54 -24.03 -42.87
C LYS A 155 -23.26 -23.24 -42.55
N ASP A 156 -22.80 -22.39 -43.47
CA ASP A 156 -21.55 -21.61 -43.32
C ASP A 156 -21.78 -20.15 -42.91
N LEU A 157 -23.04 -19.77 -42.63
CA LEU A 157 -23.45 -18.42 -42.23
C LEU A 157 -22.82 -17.29 -43.07
N PRO A 158 -22.98 -17.30 -44.41
CA PRO A 158 -22.32 -16.35 -45.29
C PRO A 158 -22.75 -14.91 -44.98
N VAL A 159 -21.83 -13.96 -45.16
CA VAL A 159 -22.15 -12.53 -45.10
C VAL A 159 -23.01 -12.18 -46.31
N ILE A 160 -24.18 -11.61 -46.06
CA ILE A 160 -25.13 -11.19 -47.11
C ILE A 160 -25.20 -9.68 -47.28
N ALA A 161 -24.81 -8.91 -46.26
CA ALA A 161 -24.74 -7.46 -46.31
C ALA A 161 -23.75 -6.92 -45.26
N THR A 162 -23.09 -5.81 -45.62
CA THR A 162 -22.33 -4.97 -44.70
C THR A 162 -22.92 -3.57 -44.76
N LEU A 163 -23.54 -3.14 -43.66
CA LEU A 163 -24.27 -1.88 -43.57
C LEU A 163 -23.38 -0.82 -42.93
N GLU A 164 -23.26 0.33 -43.60
CA GLU A 164 -22.46 1.47 -43.15
C GLU A 164 -23.35 2.68 -42.86
N GLY A 165 -22.82 3.65 -42.10
CA GLY A 165 -23.48 4.93 -41.85
C GLY A 165 -23.15 5.54 -40.48
N HIS A 166 -22.90 4.72 -39.46
CA HIS A 166 -22.47 5.21 -38.16
C HIS A 166 -20.99 5.64 -38.17
N LYS A 167 -20.65 6.62 -37.31
CA LYS A 167 -19.28 7.11 -37.10
C LYS A 167 -18.64 6.58 -35.81
N ASP A 168 -19.45 6.26 -34.82
CA ASP A 168 -19.03 5.63 -33.55
C ASP A 168 -19.38 4.13 -33.55
N VAL A 169 -18.89 3.43 -32.53
CA VAL A 169 -19.20 2.02 -32.28
C VAL A 169 -20.72 1.81 -32.10
N ILE A 170 -21.25 0.78 -32.76
CA ILE A 170 -22.66 0.38 -32.65
C ILE A 170 -22.90 -0.30 -31.30
N GLN A 171 -23.81 0.23 -30.50
CA GLN A 171 -24.02 -0.25 -29.12
C GLN A 171 -25.30 -1.08 -28.95
N SER A 172 -26.19 -1.06 -29.93
CA SER A 172 -27.45 -1.82 -29.87
C SER A 172 -27.95 -2.17 -31.26
N LEU A 173 -28.63 -3.31 -31.36
CA LEU A 173 -29.25 -3.82 -32.57
C LEU A 173 -30.62 -4.41 -32.23
N ALA A 174 -31.60 -4.22 -33.11
CA ALA A 174 -32.92 -4.82 -32.96
C ALA A 174 -33.55 -5.12 -34.32
N TRP A 175 -34.15 -6.31 -34.43
CA TRP A 175 -35.05 -6.66 -35.52
C TRP A 175 -36.49 -6.35 -35.13
N ASN A 176 -37.30 -5.93 -36.10
CA ASN A 176 -38.74 -6.00 -35.91
C ASN A 176 -39.24 -7.45 -35.98
N SER A 177 -40.46 -7.69 -35.51
CA SER A 177 -40.99 -9.06 -35.28
C SER A 177 -41.09 -9.94 -36.52
N ASP A 178 -41.09 -9.37 -37.74
CA ASP A 178 -41.10 -10.11 -39.01
C ASP A 178 -39.77 -10.09 -39.78
N GLY A 179 -38.71 -9.49 -39.22
CA GLY A 179 -37.38 -9.45 -39.84
C GLY A 179 -37.26 -8.57 -41.08
N THR A 180 -38.25 -7.70 -41.35
CA THR A 180 -38.25 -6.78 -42.50
C THR A 180 -37.47 -5.48 -42.26
N ARG A 181 -37.19 -5.15 -40.99
CA ARG A 181 -36.45 -3.95 -40.57
C ARG A 181 -35.40 -4.30 -39.54
N LEU A 182 -34.19 -3.76 -39.73
CA LEU A 182 -33.08 -3.81 -38.77
C LEU A 182 -32.78 -2.39 -38.31
N ALA A 183 -32.79 -2.15 -37.01
CA ALA A 183 -32.37 -0.89 -36.41
C ALA A 183 -31.02 -1.06 -35.70
N ALA A 184 -30.11 -0.10 -35.87
CA ALA A 184 -28.86 -0.02 -35.13
C ALA A 184 -28.72 1.32 -34.43
N GLY A 185 -28.31 1.27 -33.16
CA GLY A 185 -28.02 2.43 -32.34
C GLY A 185 -26.53 2.75 -32.31
N GLY A 186 -26.18 3.99 -32.64
CA GLY A 186 -24.84 4.55 -32.50
C GLY A 186 -24.83 5.78 -31.58
N TYR A 187 -23.83 6.64 -31.73
CA TYR A 187 -23.80 7.92 -31.02
C TYR A 187 -24.83 8.88 -31.61
N ARG A 188 -25.80 9.28 -30.78
CA ARG A 188 -26.86 10.25 -31.08
C ARG A 188 -27.63 9.98 -32.38
N SER A 189 -27.69 8.71 -32.78
CA SER A 189 -28.30 8.29 -34.03
C SER A 189 -28.79 6.86 -33.96
N VAL A 190 -29.95 6.60 -34.56
CA VAL A 190 -30.44 5.27 -34.91
C VAL A 190 -30.66 5.21 -36.42
N LEU A 191 -30.05 4.24 -37.07
CA LEU A 191 -30.25 3.96 -38.49
C LEU A 191 -31.13 2.72 -38.63
N VAL A 192 -32.11 2.77 -39.52
CA VAL A 192 -33.05 1.67 -39.77
C VAL A 192 -32.96 1.28 -41.24
N TRP A 193 -32.60 0.03 -41.51
CA TRP A 193 -32.51 -0.52 -42.87
C TRP A 193 -33.68 -1.44 -43.20
N ASN A 194 -34.02 -1.50 -44.48
CA ASN A 194 -34.94 -2.51 -45.02
C ASN A 194 -34.16 -3.78 -45.39
N SER A 195 -34.58 -4.96 -44.93
CA SER A 195 -33.87 -6.21 -45.25
C SER A 195 -34.07 -6.70 -46.69
N ALA A 196 -35.00 -6.12 -47.44
CA ALA A 196 -35.22 -6.46 -48.84
C ALA A 196 -34.13 -5.89 -49.78
N ASP A 197 -33.61 -4.69 -49.49
CA ASP A 197 -32.65 -3.98 -50.34
C ASP A 197 -31.46 -3.35 -49.61
N TRP A 198 -31.41 -3.49 -48.27
CA TRP A 198 -30.39 -2.95 -47.38
C TRP A 198 -30.20 -1.43 -47.46
N LYS A 199 -31.23 -0.70 -47.91
CA LYS A 199 -31.21 0.76 -47.90
C LYS A 199 -31.73 1.32 -46.57
N ILE A 200 -31.19 2.47 -46.18
CA ILE A 200 -31.65 3.21 -44.99
C ILE A 200 -33.07 3.71 -45.27
N ALA A 201 -34.02 3.21 -44.49
CA ALA A 201 -35.42 3.61 -44.52
C ALA A 201 -35.69 4.81 -43.59
N ASN A 202 -35.02 4.88 -42.44
CA ASN A 202 -35.17 5.96 -41.46
C ASN A 202 -33.85 6.28 -40.75
N THR A 203 -33.69 7.55 -40.37
CA THR A 203 -32.63 8.04 -39.49
C THR A 203 -33.26 8.83 -38.35
N LEU A 204 -33.03 8.39 -37.11
CA LEU A 204 -33.51 9.06 -35.89
C LEU A 204 -32.31 9.72 -35.22
N ALA A 205 -32.37 11.01 -34.89
CA ALA A 205 -31.22 11.74 -34.34
C ALA A 205 -31.57 12.65 -33.14
N ALA A 206 -32.47 13.62 -33.29
CA ALA A 206 -32.86 14.52 -32.19
C ALA A 206 -34.08 13.98 -31.42
N PRO A 207 -34.09 13.90 -30.08
CA PRO A 207 -33.25 14.64 -29.13
C PRO A 207 -32.12 13.81 -28.48
N LEU A 208 -31.54 12.83 -29.18
CA LEU A 208 -30.54 11.94 -28.58
C LEU A 208 -29.29 12.71 -28.14
N GLU A 209 -28.85 12.44 -26.91
CA GLU A 209 -27.76 13.13 -26.23
C GLU A 209 -26.48 12.27 -26.11
N GLY A 210 -26.59 10.94 -26.21
CA GLY A 210 -25.45 10.02 -26.04
C GLY A 210 -25.45 8.81 -26.95
N ARG A 211 -24.74 7.75 -26.52
CA ARG A 211 -24.76 6.45 -27.20
C ARG A 211 -26.10 5.76 -26.98
N VAL A 212 -26.71 5.23 -28.04
CA VAL A 212 -27.93 4.42 -27.94
C VAL A 212 -27.56 3.01 -27.51
N THR A 213 -27.59 2.76 -26.20
CA THR A 213 -27.09 1.54 -25.55
C THR A 213 -28.11 0.40 -25.49
N GLY A 214 -29.39 0.70 -25.72
CA GLY A 214 -30.48 -0.26 -25.76
C GLY A 214 -31.50 0.10 -26.82
N LEU A 215 -32.05 -0.91 -27.51
CA LEU A 215 -32.96 -0.74 -28.65
C LEU A 215 -33.86 -1.97 -28.78
N THR A 216 -35.17 -1.76 -28.98
CA THR A 216 -36.11 -2.84 -29.30
C THR A 216 -37.32 -2.32 -30.08
N PHE A 217 -37.94 -3.18 -30.89
CA PHE A 217 -39.19 -2.90 -31.58
C PHE A 217 -40.39 -3.37 -30.73
N LEU A 218 -41.47 -2.60 -30.76
CA LEU A 218 -42.77 -3.05 -30.27
C LEU A 218 -43.48 -3.94 -31.31
N ALA A 219 -44.54 -4.60 -30.86
CA ALA A 219 -45.32 -5.54 -31.68
C ALA A 219 -45.95 -4.93 -32.94
N ASP A 220 -46.13 -3.60 -32.97
CA ASP A 220 -46.67 -2.86 -34.12
C ASP A 220 -45.68 -2.71 -35.29
N LYS A 221 -44.43 -3.21 -35.13
CA LYS A 221 -43.35 -3.22 -36.13
C LYS A 221 -42.82 -1.85 -36.55
N ALA A 222 -43.39 -0.77 -36.04
CA ALA A 222 -43.08 0.60 -36.45
C ALA A 222 -42.70 1.51 -35.26
N THR A 223 -42.91 1.07 -34.03
CA THR A 223 -42.51 1.80 -32.83
C THR A 223 -41.27 1.18 -32.20
N LEU A 224 -40.27 2.01 -31.95
CA LEU A 224 -39.04 1.69 -31.25
C LEU A 224 -39.10 2.19 -29.81
N ILE A 225 -38.54 1.39 -28.91
CA ILE A 225 -38.05 1.85 -27.62
C ILE A 225 -36.54 1.86 -27.71
N LEU A 226 -35.95 3.00 -27.37
CA LEU A 226 -34.50 3.15 -27.32
C LEU A 226 -34.09 3.82 -26.03
N ALA A 227 -32.89 3.47 -25.57
CA ALA A 227 -32.26 4.06 -24.40
C ALA A 227 -30.97 4.76 -24.81
N ASP A 228 -30.82 6.01 -24.38
CA ASP A 228 -29.60 6.78 -24.55
C ASP A 228 -29.33 7.68 -23.32
N GLY A 229 -28.35 8.56 -23.43
CA GLY A 229 -28.10 9.60 -22.43
C GLY A 229 -26.62 9.97 -22.32
N PRO A 230 -26.28 11.17 -21.82
CA PRO A 230 -24.89 11.56 -21.62
C PRO A 230 -24.22 10.61 -20.63
N THR A 231 -22.98 10.21 -20.91
CA THR A 231 -22.28 9.24 -20.08
C THR A 231 -22.03 9.76 -18.67
N GLY A 232 -22.44 9.02 -17.64
CA GLY A 232 -22.23 9.40 -16.24
C GLY A 232 -23.21 10.45 -15.70
N VAL A 233 -24.27 10.79 -16.44
CA VAL A 233 -25.21 11.86 -16.06
C VAL A 233 -26.63 11.35 -15.84
N LYS A 234 -27.24 10.70 -16.84
CA LYS A 234 -28.60 10.14 -16.78
C LYS A 234 -28.82 9.14 -17.91
N GLY A 235 -29.75 8.21 -17.69
CA GLY A 235 -30.26 7.30 -18.70
C GLY A 235 -31.69 7.67 -19.06
N VAL A 236 -31.98 7.84 -20.35
CA VAL A 236 -33.27 8.30 -20.87
C VAL A 236 -33.88 7.22 -21.76
N LEU A 237 -35.18 7.01 -21.60
CA LEU A 237 -35.97 6.15 -22.48
C LEU A 237 -36.82 6.99 -23.42
N HIS A 238 -36.82 6.60 -24.69
CA HIS A 238 -37.62 7.21 -25.74
C HIS A 238 -38.54 6.17 -26.39
N ARG A 239 -39.82 6.51 -26.56
CA ARG A 239 -40.74 5.78 -27.43
C ARG A 239 -40.89 6.56 -28.74
N TRP A 240 -40.46 5.95 -29.84
CA TRP A 240 -40.34 6.64 -31.13
C TRP A 240 -40.97 5.83 -32.26
N LYS A 241 -41.96 6.41 -32.94
CA LYS A 241 -42.57 5.81 -34.13
C LYS A 241 -41.79 6.19 -35.39
N LEU A 242 -41.48 5.21 -36.24
CA LEU A 242 -40.76 5.45 -37.50
C LEU A 242 -41.51 6.44 -38.39
N GLY A 243 -40.76 7.35 -39.01
CA GLY A 243 -41.29 8.45 -39.83
C GLY A 243 -41.55 9.74 -39.07
N GLU A 244 -41.64 9.71 -37.74
CA GLU A 244 -41.80 10.91 -36.92
C GLU A 244 -40.44 11.59 -36.63
N PRO A 245 -40.36 12.94 -36.63
CA PRO A 245 -39.10 13.65 -36.44
C PRO A 245 -38.61 13.69 -34.99
N LYS A 246 -39.46 13.31 -34.02
CA LYS A 246 -39.17 13.31 -32.57
C LYS A 246 -39.91 12.17 -31.88
N PRO A 247 -39.45 11.71 -30.71
CA PRO A 247 -40.13 10.66 -29.96
C PRO A 247 -41.51 11.11 -29.48
N ALA A 248 -42.45 10.17 -29.44
CA ALA A 248 -43.80 10.39 -28.92
C ALA A 248 -43.80 10.54 -27.39
N GLN A 249 -42.84 9.93 -26.71
CA GLN A 249 -42.66 10.06 -25.26
C GLN A 249 -41.19 9.91 -24.89
N THR A 250 -40.76 10.65 -23.86
CA THR A 250 -39.41 10.62 -23.29
C THR A 250 -39.50 10.61 -21.77
N VAL A 251 -38.76 9.73 -21.10
CA VAL A 251 -38.75 9.60 -19.63
C VAL A 251 -37.30 9.42 -19.14
N GLU A 252 -36.92 10.15 -18.10
CA GLU A 252 -35.66 9.90 -17.40
C GLU A 252 -35.80 8.60 -16.59
N ALA A 253 -35.08 7.57 -17.01
CA ALA A 253 -35.22 6.22 -16.49
C ALA A 253 -34.27 5.96 -15.32
N HIS A 254 -33.01 6.39 -15.45
CA HIS A 254 -31.92 6.08 -14.52
C HIS A 254 -31.06 7.33 -14.24
N ALA A 255 -30.44 7.36 -13.05
CA ALA A 255 -29.53 8.44 -12.63
C ALA A 255 -28.12 8.33 -13.25
N ASP A 256 -27.87 7.28 -14.03
CA ASP A 256 -26.70 7.09 -14.89
C ASP A 256 -27.17 6.29 -16.13
N ASN A 257 -26.29 6.00 -17.08
CA ASN A 257 -26.64 5.36 -18.36
C ASN A 257 -27.39 4.03 -18.17
N VAL A 258 -28.35 3.79 -19.06
CA VAL A 258 -28.90 2.44 -19.26
C VAL A 258 -27.84 1.60 -19.97
N LEU A 259 -27.50 0.44 -19.44
CA LEU A 259 -26.51 -0.49 -20.01
C LEU A 259 -27.16 -1.70 -20.67
N SER A 260 -28.42 -2.02 -20.34
CA SER A 260 -29.15 -3.11 -20.96
C SER A 260 -30.63 -2.77 -21.05
N LEU A 261 -31.28 -3.20 -22.13
CA LEU A 261 -32.71 -3.06 -22.38
C LEU A 261 -33.23 -4.35 -23.01
N THR A 262 -34.30 -4.91 -22.45
CA THR A 262 -34.97 -6.09 -22.99
C THR A 262 -36.48 -5.93 -22.97
N LEU A 263 -37.18 -6.57 -23.92
CA LEU A 263 -38.64 -6.63 -24.02
C LEU A 263 -39.14 -7.99 -23.53
N SER A 264 -40.29 -8.02 -22.86
CA SER A 264 -40.98 -9.27 -22.52
C SER A 264 -41.53 -9.93 -23.79
N LYS A 265 -41.70 -11.26 -23.76
CA LYS A 265 -42.17 -12.04 -24.91
C LYS A 265 -43.55 -11.60 -25.41
N ASP A 266 -44.43 -11.16 -24.51
CA ASP A 266 -45.76 -10.64 -24.83
C ASP A 266 -45.74 -9.19 -25.35
N GLY A 267 -44.57 -8.53 -25.36
CA GLY A 267 -44.38 -7.17 -25.83
C GLY A 267 -44.93 -6.08 -24.92
N LYS A 268 -45.38 -6.42 -23.70
CA LYS A 268 -46.06 -5.47 -22.79
C LYS A 268 -45.12 -4.80 -21.79
N GLN A 269 -43.98 -5.42 -21.47
CA GLN A 269 -43.05 -4.92 -20.45
C GLN A 269 -41.65 -4.72 -21.03
N ILE A 270 -40.97 -3.68 -20.57
CA ILE A 270 -39.56 -3.42 -20.87
C ILE A 270 -38.80 -3.45 -19.56
N ALA A 271 -37.63 -4.08 -19.53
CA ALA A 271 -36.71 -3.98 -18.41
C ALA A 271 -35.46 -3.20 -18.82
N THR A 272 -34.99 -2.32 -17.92
CA THR A 272 -33.76 -1.54 -18.08
C THR A 272 -32.82 -1.75 -16.91
N GLY A 273 -31.54 -1.94 -17.22
CA GLY A 273 -30.46 -2.10 -16.26
C GLY A 273 -29.57 -0.87 -16.31
N GLY A 274 -29.37 -0.21 -15.17
CA GLY A 274 -28.63 1.05 -15.09
C GLY A 274 -27.24 0.90 -14.51
N ALA A 275 -26.37 1.84 -14.89
CA ALA A 275 -25.10 2.10 -14.21
C ALA A 275 -25.28 2.70 -12.80
N ASP A 276 -26.50 3.09 -12.43
CA ASP A 276 -26.91 3.46 -11.06
C ASP A 276 -27.21 2.24 -10.17
N ASN A 277 -26.86 1.03 -10.63
CA ASN A 277 -27.03 -0.26 -9.97
C ASN A 277 -28.49 -0.70 -9.81
N LEU A 278 -29.43 -0.03 -10.50
CA LEU A 278 -30.86 -0.34 -10.44
C LEU A 278 -31.31 -1.11 -11.68
N ALA A 279 -32.25 -2.04 -11.47
CA ALA A 279 -33.06 -2.58 -12.55
C ALA A 279 -34.48 -2.01 -12.43
N LYS A 280 -35.07 -1.60 -13.54
CA LYS A 280 -36.43 -1.06 -13.58
C LYS A 280 -37.24 -1.75 -14.66
N VAL A 281 -38.52 -1.97 -14.38
CA VAL A 281 -39.49 -2.55 -15.32
C VAL A 281 -40.54 -1.50 -15.64
N TRP A 282 -40.90 -1.38 -16.92
CA TRP A 282 -41.75 -0.33 -17.47
C TRP A 282 -42.87 -0.94 -18.31
N ASP A 283 -44.01 -0.29 -18.32
CA ASP A 283 -45.06 -0.58 -19.29
C ASP A 283 -44.63 -0.09 -20.68
N ALA A 284 -44.66 -0.99 -21.66
CA ALA A 284 -44.11 -0.71 -22.99
C ALA A 284 -44.91 0.33 -23.77
N ALA A 285 -46.23 0.40 -23.54
CA ALA A 285 -47.10 1.33 -24.23
C ALA A 285 -47.01 2.74 -23.65
N THR A 286 -46.84 2.88 -22.33
CA THR A 286 -46.95 4.17 -21.61
C THR A 286 -45.64 4.68 -21.01
N LEU A 287 -44.57 3.87 -21.02
CA LEU A 287 -43.31 4.13 -20.30
C LEU A 287 -43.51 4.46 -18.81
N LYS A 288 -44.57 3.94 -18.19
CA LYS A 288 -44.81 4.08 -16.76
C LYS A 288 -44.01 3.01 -16.01
N GLU A 289 -43.30 3.41 -14.95
CA GLU A 289 -42.55 2.48 -14.09
C GLU A 289 -43.52 1.50 -13.41
N ILE A 290 -43.29 0.20 -13.60
CA ILE A 290 -44.03 -0.93 -12.99
C ILE A 290 -43.30 -1.40 -11.73
N ALA A 291 -41.97 -1.58 -11.83
CA ALA A 291 -41.15 -2.05 -10.72
C ALA A 291 -39.78 -1.38 -10.71
N LYS A 292 -39.25 -1.21 -9.50
CA LYS A 292 -37.88 -0.77 -9.21
C LYS A 292 -37.24 -1.84 -8.34
N ILE A 293 -36.15 -2.42 -8.82
CA ILE A 293 -35.44 -3.54 -8.20
C ILE A 293 -34.09 -3.03 -7.69
N GLU A 294 -33.87 -3.21 -6.38
CA GLU A 294 -32.68 -2.78 -5.66
C GLU A 294 -31.98 -4.02 -5.06
N GLY A 295 -30.64 -4.09 -5.17
CA GLY A 295 -29.89 -5.15 -4.52
C GLY A 295 -28.52 -5.47 -5.12
N HIS A 296 -28.19 -4.93 -6.30
CA HIS A 296 -26.81 -4.96 -6.82
C HIS A 296 -26.00 -3.80 -6.25
N VAL A 297 -24.69 -4.03 -6.08
CA VAL A 297 -23.72 -3.01 -5.63
C VAL A 297 -22.81 -2.52 -6.76
N GLY A 298 -22.99 -3.09 -7.96
CA GLY A 298 -22.34 -2.71 -9.21
C GLY A 298 -23.35 -2.53 -10.34
N HIS A 299 -22.85 -2.10 -11.50
CA HIS A 299 -23.66 -1.75 -12.66
C HIS A 299 -24.41 -2.97 -13.21
N ILE A 300 -25.68 -2.81 -13.58
CA ILE A 300 -26.46 -3.89 -14.20
C ILE A 300 -26.24 -3.89 -15.70
N THR A 301 -25.42 -4.82 -16.16
CA THR A 301 -24.89 -4.92 -17.53
C THR A 301 -25.71 -5.85 -18.43
N ALA A 302 -26.50 -6.77 -17.84
CA ALA A 302 -27.31 -7.71 -18.61
C ALA A 302 -28.66 -7.97 -17.95
N LEU A 303 -29.68 -8.22 -18.78
CA LEU A 303 -31.06 -8.46 -18.38
C LEU A 303 -31.70 -9.52 -19.26
N ALA A 304 -32.56 -10.37 -18.70
CA ALA A 304 -33.45 -11.22 -19.48
C ALA A 304 -34.72 -11.56 -18.70
N PHE A 305 -35.87 -11.45 -19.38
CA PHE A 305 -37.14 -11.96 -18.89
C PHE A 305 -37.21 -13.48 -19.04
N ASN A 306 -37.84 -14.14 -18.06
CA ASN A 306 -38.30 -15.50 -18.27
C ASN A 306 -39.46 -15.53 -19.29
N HIS A 307 -39.84 -16.73 -19.75
CA HIS A 307 -40.80 -16.93 -20.84
C HIS A 307 -42.14 -16.22 -20.61
N ASP A 308 -42.65 -16.27 -19.39
CA ASP A 308 -43.95 -15.70 -18.99
C ASP A 308 -43.86 -14.21 -18.61
N GLY A 309 -42.66 -13.62 -18.60
CA GLY A 309 -42.46 -12.22 -18.23
C GLY A 309 -42.71 -11.89 -16.76
N LYS A 310 -42.76 -12.90 -15.89
CA LYS A 310 -42.97 -12.74 -14.43
C LYS A 310 -41.67 -12.52 -13.66
N TRP A 311 -40.57 -13.13 -14.14
CA TRP A 311 -39.27 -13.06 -13.50
C TRP A 311 -38.27 -12.31 -14.38
N LEU A 312 -37.39 -11.56 -13.72
CA LEU A 312 -36.28 -10.87 -14.35
C LEU A 312 -34.96 -11.40 -13.81
N ALA A 313 -34.08 -11.87 -14.70
CA ALA A 313 -32.70 -12.16 -14.36
C ALA A 313 -31.83 -10.93 -14.61
N THR A 314 -30.97 -10.58 -13.66
CA THR A 314 -30.07 -9.43 -13.68
C THR A 314 -28.63 -9.89 -13.50
N GLY A 315 -27.76 -9.56 -14.46
CA GLY A 315 -26.31 -9.77 -14.38
C GLY A 315 -25.59 -8.44 -14.17
N SER A 316 -24.56 -8.43 -13.33
CA SER A 316 -23.94 -7.20 -12.85
C SER A 316 -22.41 -7.23 -12.83
N ALA A 317 -21.81 -6.05 -12.85
CA ALA A 317 -20.39 -5.80 -12.61
C ALA A 317 -19.93 -6.17 -11.19
N ASP A 318 -20.87 -6.34 -10.23
CA ASP A 318 -20.56 -6.89 -8.90
C ASP A 318 -20.29 -8.40 -8.89
N LYS A 319 -20.23 -9.03 -10.08
CA LYS A 319 -20.00 -10.47 -10.29
C LYS A 319 -21.17 -11.36 -9.85
N GLU A 320 -22.32 -10.76 -9.54
CA GLU A 320 -23.51 -11.51 -9.14
C GLU A 320 -24.54 -11.58 -10.27
N LEU A 321 -25.28 -12.69 -10.27
CA LEU A 321 -26.43 -12.95 -11.13
C LEU A 321 -27.63 -13.22 -10.22
N LYS A 322 -28.67 -12.39 -10.30
CA LYS A 322 -29.85 -12.49 -9.43
C LYS A 322 -31.11 -12.68 -10.26
N VAL A 323 -32.10 -13.41 -9.73
CA VAL A 323 -33.43 -13.55 -10.33
C VAL A 323 -34.47 -12.99 -9.38
N TRP A 324 -35.37 -12.17 -9.92
CA TRP A 324 -36.34 -11.39 -9.17
C TRP A 324 -37.76 -11.73 -9.61
N ASP A 325 -38.69 -11.76 -8.66
CA ASP A 325 -40.11 -11.67 -8.99
C ASP A 325 -40.47 -10.20 -9.19
N ILE A 326 -41.07 -9.87 -10.34
CA ILE A 326 -41.37 -8.46 -10.68
C ILE A 326 -42.54 -7.93 -9.86
N ALA A 327 -43.51 -8.79 -9.52
CA ALA A 327 -44.70 -8.39 -8.79
C ALA A 327 -44.39 -8.14 -7.32
N THR A 328 -43.62 -9.02 -6.68
CA THR A 328 -43.24 -8.86 -5.26
C THR A 328 -42.00 -7.99 -5.07
N LYS A 329 -41.15 -7.86 -6.10
CA LYS A 329 -39.84 -7.18 -6.08
C LYS A 329 -38.81 -7.89 -5.19
N GLU A 330 -39.07 -9.15 -4.83
CA GLU A 330 -38.17 -9.94 -4.00
C GLU A 330 -37.17 -10.74 -4.84
N MET A 331 -35.97 -10.92 -4.28
CA MET A 331 -34.95 -11.78 -4.88
C MET A 331 -35.32 -13.25 -4.65
N LEU A 332 -35.59 -13.97 -5.73
CA LEU A 332 -35.91 -15.40 -5.70
C LEU A 332 -34.66 -16.29 -5.65
N MET A 333 -33.59 -15.85 -6.33
CA MET A 333 -32.39 -16.66 -6.55
C MET A 333 -31.13 -15.79 -6.63
N LEU A 334 -30.03 -16.29 -6.05
CA LEU A 334 -28.67 -15.80 -6.27
C LEU A 334 -27.85 -16.91 -6.93
N LEU A 335 -27.38 -16.65 -8.14
CA LEU A 335 -26.81 -17.61 -9.07
C LEU A 335 -25.37 -17.22 -9.46
N GLY A 336 -24.63 -18.17 -10.05
CA GLY A 336 -23.28 -17.97 -10.55
C GLY A 336 -22.15 -18.25 -9.54
N ASP A 337 -20.91 -18.27 -10.02
CA ASP A 337 -19.71 -18.63 -9.23
C ASP A 337 -18.96 -17.42 -8.64
N LYS A 338 -19.46 -16.20 -8.88
CA LYS A 338 -18.89 -14.92 -8.45
C LYS A 338 -17.45 -14.66 -8.91
N SER A 339 -17.01 -15.33 -9.98
CA SER A 339 -15.63 -15.25 -10.45
C SER A 339 -15.34 -13.95 -11.22
N ALA A 340 -16.29 -13.46 -12.03
CA ALA A 340 -16.14 -12.29 -12.90
C ALA A 340 -17.48 -11.58 -13.17
N PRO A 341 -17.47 -10.29 -13.59
CA PRO A 341 -18.65 -9.55 -14.06
C PRO A 341 -19.44 -10.31 -15.14
N VAL A 342 -20.77 -10.13 -15.16
CA VAL A 342 -21.67 -10.79 -16.14
C VAL A 342 -22.07 -9.82 -17.25
N ASN A 343 -21.70 -10.09 -18.50
CA ASN A 343 -21.95 -9.17 -19.63
C ASN A 343 -23.17 -9.51 -20.48
N ALA A 344 -23.55 -10.78 -20.52
CA ALA A 344 -24.71 -11.23 -21.27
C ALA A 344 -25.36 -12.40 -20.54
N LEU A 345 -26.69 -12.46 -20.59
CA LEU A 345 -27.46 -13.51 -19.95
C LEU A 345 -28.72 -13.83 -20.78
N MET A 346 -29.12 -15.10 -20.84
CA MET A 346 -30.21 -15.58 -21.67
C MET A 346 -30.92 -16.75 -20.98
N TRP A 347 -32.25 -16.72 -21.00
CA TRP A 347 -33.08 -17.86 -20.61
C TRP A 347 -33.18 -18.88 -21.74
N SER A 348 -33.25 -20.16 -21.39
CA SER A 348 -33.74 -21.18 -22.31
C SER A 348 -35.19 -20.90 -22.70
N GLY A 349 -35.62 -21.40 -23.86
CA GLY A 349 -36.97 -21.17 -24.38
C GLY A 349 -38.10 -21.58 -23.43
N ASP A 350 -37.86 -22.53 -22.53
CA ASP A 350 -38.78 -23.01 -21.49
C ASP A 350 -38.50 -22.43 -20.08
N SER A 351 -37.50 -21.55 -19.94
CA SER A 351 -37.03 -20.99 -18.66
C SER A 351 -36.49 -22.01 -17.63
N SER A 352 -36.14 -23.23 -18.06
CA SER A 352 -35.54 -24.24 -17.17
C SER A 352 -34.04 -24.06 -16.93
N ALA A 353 -33.37 -23.27 -17.78
CA ALA A 353 -31.94 -23.00 -17.71
C ALA A 353 -31.60 -21.54 -18.00
N LEU A 354 -30.46 -21.09 -17.48
CA LEU A 354 -29.90 -19.76 -17.74
C LEU A 354 -28.45 -19.87 -18.22
N THR A 355 -28.17 -19.35 -19.40
CA THR A 355 -26.81 -19.20 -19.92
C THR A 355 -26.32 -17.79 -19.66
N TYR A 356 -25.10 -17.64 -19.13
CA TYR A 356 -24.49 -16.35 -18.91
C TYR A 356 -23.02 -16.34 -19.30
N LEU A 357 -22.55 -15.16 -19.71
CA LEU A 357 -21.20 -14.92 -20.18
C LEU A 357 -20.53 -13.87 -19.30
N THR A 358 -19.25 -14.08 -19.00
CA THR A 358 -18.49 -13.22 -18.07
C THR A 358 -17.34 -12.48 -18.74
N ASP A 359 -16.88 -11.41 -18.11
CA ASP A 359 -15.70 -10.64 -18.54
C ASP A 359 -14.42 -11.48 -18.68
N SER A 360 -14.34 -12.61 -17.98
CA SER A 360 -13.22 -13.54 -18.09
C SER A 360 -13.24 -14.40 -19.37
N GLY A 361 -14.20 -14.18 -20.27
CA GLY A 361 -14.41 -15.01 -21.46
C GLY A 361 -15.16 -16.32 -21.19
N ASN A 362 -15.50 -16.61 -19.93
CA ASN A 362 -16.15 -17.87 -19.58
C ASN A 362 -17.65 -17.84 -19.87
N VAL A 363 -18.15 -18.92 -20.47
CA VAL A 363 -19.56 -19.19 -20.71
C VAL A 363 -20.03 -20.27 -19.75
N PHE A 364 -21.12 -20.01 -19.05
CA PHE A 364 -21.69 -20.92 -18.07
C PHE A 364 -23.17 -21.19 -18.39
N ASN A 365 -23.62 -22.36 -18.00
CA ASN A 365 -25.03 -22.72 -17.99
C ASN A 365 -25.44 -23.12 -16.58
N ILE A 366 -26.60 -22.66 -16.14
CA ILE A 366 -27.19 -22.99 -14.85
C ILE A 366 -28.50 -23.72 -15.10
N THR A 367 -28.60 -24.93 -14.57
CA THR A 367 -29.80 -25.77 -14.62
C THR A 367 -30.31 -26.07 -13.21
N GLU A 368 -31.44 -26.77 -13.11
CA GLU A 368 -32.01 -27.21 -11.82
C GLU A 368 -32.30 -26.02 -10.89
N LEU A 369 -32.87 -24.95 -11.45
CA LEU A 369 -33.17 -23.71 -10.73
C LEU A 369 -34.21 -23.95 -9.62
N LYS A 370 -33.91 -23.53 -8.39
CA LYS A 370 -34.78 -23.67 -7.21
C LYS A 370 -35.11 -22.30 -6.63
N SER A 371 -36.39 -21.93 -6.59
CA SER A 371 -36.85 -20.69 -5.95
C SER A 371 -36.94 -20.86 -4.43
N HIS A 372 -36.61 -19.81 -3.67
CA HIS A 372 -36.82 -19.76 -2.21
C HIS A 372 -37.86 -18.70 -1.84
N ASP A 373 -38.53 -18.91 -0.70
CA ASP A 373 -39.63 -18.13 -0.13
C ASP A 373 -39.15 -16.96 0.75
N GLY A 374 -38.06 -16.29 0.36
CA GLY A 374 -37.64 -14.99 0.92
C GLY A 374 -37.09 -14.96 2.36
N VAL A 375 -37.25 -16.03 3.16
CA VAL A 375 -36.92 -16.01 4.61
C VAL A 375 -35.52 -16.59 4.94
N ARG A 376 -34.83 -17.26 4.01
CA ARG A 376 -33.47 -17.81 4.23
C ARG A 376 -32.47 -17.36 3.15
N LEU A 377 -31.56 -16.46 3.54
CA LEU A 377 -30.36 -16.13 2.78
C LEU A 377 -29.28 -17.21 2.97
N ALA A 378 -29.33 -18.31 2.22
CA ALA A 378 -28.22 -19.27 2.14
C ALA A 378 -28.12 -20.01 0.79
N PHE A 379 -27.15 -19.55 -0.02
CA PHE A 379 -26.33 -20.20 -1.05
C PHE A 379 -26.91 -21.23 -2.08
N THR A 380 -26.69 -20.87 -3.36
CA THR A 380 -26.77 -21.65 -4.62
C THR A 380 -28.09 -22.38 -4.92
N SER A 381 -28.99 -21.66 -5.58
CA SER A 381 -30.28 -22.12 -6.09
C SER A 381 -30.22 -22.76 -7.49
N GLY A 382 -29.11 -23.41 -7.87
CA GLY A 382 -28.98 -24.09 -9.16
C GLY A 382 -27.61 -24.72 -9.38
N LYS A 383 -27.53 -25.66 -10.33
CA LYS A 383 -26.30 -26.35 -10.70
C LYS A 383 -25.60 -25.60 -11.83
N SER A 384 -24.51 -24.91 -11.52
CA SER A 384 -23.70 -24.20 -12.51
C SER A 384 -22.66 -25.11 -13.15
N LYS A 385 -22.54 -25.07 -14.48
CA LYS A 385 -21.54 -25.77 -15.27
C LYS A 385 -20.85 -24.79 -16.22
N LYS A 386 -19.52 -24.73 -16.17
CA LYS A 386 -18.72 -24.04 -17.19
C LYS A 386 -18.80 -24.82 -18.50
N LEU A 387 -19.21 -24.16 -19.57
CA LEU A 387 -19.30 -24.76 -20.90
C LEU A 387 -17.98 -24.61 -21.66
N VAL A 388 -17.47 -23.38 -21.77
CA VAL A 388 -16.26 -23.08 -22.52
C VAL A 388 -15.61 -21.77 -22.04
N ALA A 389 -14.34 -21.55 -22.39
CA ALA A 389 -13.64 -20.27 -22.28
C ALA A 389 -13.39 -19.71 -23.68
N LEU A 390 -13.92 -18.52 -23.97
CA LEU A 390 -13.74 -17.81 -25.23
C LEU A 390 -12.36 -17.13 -25.27
N GLU A 391 -11.91 -16.75 -26.48
CA GLU A 391 -10.58 -16.18 -26.67
C GLU A 391 -10.42 -14.75 -26.13
N SER A 392 -11.52 -14.04 -25.91
CA SER A 392 -11.53 -12.66 -25.40
C SER A 392 -12.89 -12.29 -24.80
N VAL A 393 -13.09 -11.04 -24.39
CA VAL A 393 -14.25 -10.60 -23.59
C VAL A 393 -15.54 -10.57 -24.44
N PRO A 394 -16.62 -11.26 -24.04
CA PRO A 394 -17.90 -11.19 -24.72
C PRO A 394 -18.70 -9.95 -24.26
N TYR A 395 -19.15 -9.13 -25.20
CA TYR A 395 -19.99 -7.96 -24.91
C TYR A 395 -21.48 -8.19 -25.10
N ALA A 396 -21.86 -9.07 -26.02
CA ALA A 396 -23.25 -9.40 -26.31
C ALA A 396 -23.36 -10.87 -26.70
N ALA A 397 -24.52 -11.46 -26.43
CA ALA A 397 -24.85 -12.80 -26.88
C ALA A 397 -26.31 -12.87 -27.33
N THR A 398 -26.59 -13.78 -28.24
CA THR A 398 -27.96 -14.12 -28.65
C THR A 398 -28.06 -15.63 -28.90
N VAL A 399 -29.27 -16.18 -28.83
CA VAL A 399 -29.52 -17.61 -28.96
C VAL A 399 -30.61 -17.87 -29.99
N THR A 400 -30.51 -18.99 -30.71
CA THR A 400 -31.57 -19.45 -31.62
C THR A 400 -32.85 -19.77 -30.85
N ALA A 401 -34.00 -19.70 -31.51
CA ALA A 401 -35.32 -19.90 -30.89
C ALA A 401 -35.49 -21.30 -30.24
N ASP A 402 -34.79 -22.29 -30.76
CA ASP A 402 -34.73 -23.65 -30.19
C ASP A 402 -33.79 -23.79 -28.98
N GLY A 403 -33.04 -22.73 -28.63
CA GLY A 403 -32.07 -22.70 -27.53
C GLY A 403 -30.76 -23.44 -27.82
N LYS A 404 -30.56 -23.96 -29.03
CA LYS A 404 -29.49 -24.92 -29.35
C LYS A 404 -28.16 -24.28 -29.74
N THR A 405 -28.21 -23.10 -30.35
CA THR A 405 -27.02 -22.40 -30.85
C THR A 405 -26.92 -21.03 -30.22
N THR A 406 -25.79 -20.72 -29.59
CA THR A 406 -25.48 -19.39 -29.04
C THR A 406 -24.46 -18.67 -29.90
N PHE A 407 -24.69 -17.40 -30.18
CA PHE A 407 -23.71 -16.51 -30.80
C PHE A 407 -23.21 -15.51 -29.77
N ALA A 408 -21.90 -15.26 -29.76
CA ALA A 408 -21.29 -14.27 -28.87
C ALA A 408 -20.41 -13.31 -29.68
N ALA A 409 -20.53 -12.01 -29.36
CA ALA A 409 -19.75 -10.94 -29.95
C ALA A 409 -18.65 -10.53 -28.96
N LEU A 410 -17.41 -10.49 -29.46
CA LEU A 410 -16.23 -10.30 -28.65
C LEU A 410 -15.62 -8.90 -28.83
N ASP A 411 -14.96 -8.40 -27.80
CA ASP A 411 -14.15 -7.17 -27.81
C ASP A 411 -13.07 -7.15 -28.91
N SER A 412 -12.58 -8.32 -29.32
CA SER A 412 -11.64 -8.50 -30.44
C SER A 412 -12.24 -8.22 -31.84
N GLY A 413 -13.53 -7.90 -31.92
CA GLY A 413 -14.24 -7.67 -33.19
C GLY A 413 -14.74 -8.93 -33.87
N LYS A 414 -14.57 -10.09 -33.23
CA LYS A 414 -14.97 -11.39 -33.75
C LYS A 414 -16.35 -11.78 -33.23
N VAL A 415 -17.04 -12.59 -34.04
CA VAL A 415 -18.28 -13.26 -33.64
C VAL A 415 -18.01 -14.76 -33.63
N VAL A 416 -18.42 -15.42 -32.56
CA VAL A 416 -18.28 -16.86 -32.40
C VAL A 416 -19.64 -17.53 -32.27
N GLN A 417 -19.75 -18.73 -32.82
CA GLN A 417 -20.89 -19.62 -32.70
C GLN A 417 -20.55 -20.77 -31.75
N LEU A 418 -21.47 -21.08 -30.85
CA LEU A 418 -21.42 -22.19 -29.90
C LEU A 418 -22.56 -23.16 -30.22
N ASP A 419 -22.24 -24.41 -30.53
CA ASP A 419 -23.23 -25.47 -30.70
C ASP A 419 -23.69 -26.05 -29.35
N GLU A 420 -24.64 -27.01 -29.39
CA GLU A 420 -25.16 -27.69 -28.19
C GLU A 420 -24.07 -28.40 -27.36
N LYS A 421 -22.95 -28.76 -27.99
CA LYS A 421 -21.81 -29.43 -27.35
C LYS A 421 -20.75 -28.43 -26.86
N ALA A 422 -21.04 -27.13 -26.96
CA ALA A 422 -20.14 -26.03 -26.65
C ALA A 422 -18.88 -25.97 -27.54
N ASN A 423 -18.93 -26.52 -28.75
CA ASN A 423 -17.86 -26.33 -29.73
C ASN A 423 -17.90 -24.90 -30.28
N VAL A 424 -16.74 -24.25 -30.35
CA VAL A 424 -16.60 -22.86 -30.78
C VAL A 424 -16.18 -22.78 -32.25
N THR A 425 -17.03 -22.17 -33.08
CA THR A 425 -16.73 -21.85 -34.48
C THR A 425 -16.57 -20.34 -34.65
N LYS A 426 -15.46 -19.89 -35.25
CA LYS A 426 -15.20 -18.46 -35.48
C LYS A 426 -15.80 -18.02 -36.83
N LEU A 427 -16.57 -16.93 -36.84
CA LEU A 427 -17.19 -16.39 -38.05
C LEU A 427 -16.31 -15.28 -38.66
N THR A 428 -16.00 -15.36 -39.96
CA THR A 428 -15.14 -14.39 -40.67
C THR A 428 -15.92 -13.13 -41.05
N SER A 429 -15.56 -11.96 -40.54
CA SER A 429 -16.36 -10.73 -40.70
C SER A 429 -16.32 -10.07 -42.09
N ASP A 430 -15.43 -10.49 -43.00
CA ASP A 430 -15.15 -9.88 -44.32
C ASP A 430 -14.84 -8.36 -44.29
N ILE A 431 -14.67 -7.78 -43.09
CA ILE A 431 -14.31 -6.38 -42.90
C ILE A 431 -12.79 -6.26 -43.02
N SER A 432 -12.33 -5.56 -44.05
CA SER A 432 -10.92 -5.15 -44.13
C SER A 432 -10.56 -4.23 -42.96
N PRO A 433 -9.46 -4.46 -42.24
CA PRO A 433 -9.01 -3.57 -41.17
C PRO A 433 -8.79 -2.17 -41.75
N LEU A 434 -9.31 -1.15 -41.06
CA LEU A 434 -9.01 0.26 -41.36
C LEU A 434 -7.47 0.43 -41.33
N THR A 435 -6.92 1.10 -42.34
CA THR A 435 -5.48 1.24 -42.65
C THR A 435 -4.58 1.34 -41.42
N SER A 436 -3.59 0.45 -41.30
CA SER A 436 -2.66 0.37 -40.17
C SER A 436 -1.82 1.64 -40.02
N HIS A 437 -2.02 2.39 -38.96
CA HIS A 437 -1.00 3.29 -38.42
C HIS A 437 -0.29 2.56 -37.29
N SER A 438 1.04 2.61 -37.24
CA SER A 438 1.81 2.06 -36.12
C SER A 438 1.64 2.96 -34.90
N PRO A 439 1.10 2.45 -33.78
CA PRO A 439 0.99 3.25 -32.56
C PRO A 439 2.38 3.60 -32.01
N THR A 440 2.47 4.75 -31.35
CA THR A 440 3.68 5.28 -30.73
C THR A 440 3.59 5.34 -29.20
N LEU A 441 2.38 5.31 -28.65
CA LEU A 441 2.10 5.31 -27.21
C LEU A 441 1.58 3.93 -26.77
N SER A 442 1.83 3.53 -25.52
CA SER A 442 1.21 2.34 -24.92
C SER A 442 0.66 2.61 -23.53
N TYR A 443 -0.26 1.74 -23.09
CA TYR A 443 -0.82 1.82 -21.76
C TYR A 443 0.26 1.69 -20.69
N THR A 444 1.06 0.63 -20.73
CA THR A 444 2.00 0.30 -19.64
C THR A 444 3.16 1.30 -19.53
N ARG A 445 3.60 1.89 -20.64
CA ARG A 445 4.76 2.80 -20.67
C ARG A 445 4.37 4.27 -20.53
N ASP A 446 3.27 4.71 -21.15
CA ASP A 446 2.96 6.14 -21.31
C ASP A 446 1.75 6.59 -20.49
N ILE A 447 0.72 5.74 -20.36
CA ILE A 447 -0.54 6.11 -19.68
C ILE A 447 -0.51 5.76 -18.21
N LEU A 448 -0.04 4.57 -17.87
CA LEU A 448 -0.01 4.07 -16.50
C LEU A 448 0.81 4.94 -15.54
N PRO A 449 1.98 5.51 -15.92
CA PRO A 449 2.70 6.43 -15.05
C PRO A 449 1.92 7.72 -14.79
N ILE A 450 1.20 8.25 -15.79
CA ILE A 450 0.35 9.44 -15.63
C ILE A 450 -0.76 9.18 -14.62
N LEU A 451 -1.45 8.05 -14.77
CA LEU A 451 -2.54 7.66 -13.86
C LEU A 451 -2.06 7.43 -12.43
N THR A 452 -0.87 6.85 -12.29
CA THR A 452 -0.23 6.63 -10.98
C THR A 452 0.16 7.95 -10.34
N LYS A 453 0.84 8.83 -11.08
CA LYS A 453 1.23 10.17 -10.62
C LYS A 453 0.03 11.04 -10.24
N ALA A 454 -1.08 10.91 -10.97
CA ALA A 454 -2.34 11.59 -10.65
C ALA A 454 -3.07 10.98 -9.43
N GLY A 455 -2.65 9.80 -8.98
CA GLY A 455 -3.20 9.10 -7.82
C GLY A 455 -4.50 8.33 -8.09
N CYS A 456 -4.82 8.01 -9.35
CA CYS A 456 -6.05 7.31 -9.72
C CYS A 456 -6.11 5.88 -9.17
N ASN A 457 -4.95 5.21 -9.09
CA ASN A 457 -4.76 3.83 -8.61
C ASN A 457 -4.24 3.77 -7.15
N LEU A 458 -4.50 4.81 -6.35
CA LEU A 458 -4.20 4.81 -4.92
C LEU A 458 -5.40 4.31 -4.10
N GLY A 459 -5.14 3.77 -2.91
CA GLY A 459 -6.18 3.26 -2.01
C GLY A 459 -7.20 4.32 -1.55
N SER A 460 -6.91 5.60 -1.72
CA SER A 460 -7.86 6.69 -1.48
C SER A 460 -8.91 6.83 -2.61
N CYS A 461 -8.65 6.25 -3.78
CA CYS A 461 -9.45 6.38 -5.00
C CYS A 461 -9.91 5.00 -5.52
N HIS A 462 -9.60 4.63 -6.78
CA HIS A 462 -10.11 3.42 -7.41
C HIS A 462 -9.42 2.12 -6.98
N ALA A 463 -8.31 2.19 -6.22
CA ALA A 463 -7.62 1.01 -5.71
C ALA A 463 -8.06 0.55 -4.32
N LYS A 464 -9.27 0.94 -3.91
CA LYS A 464 -9.96 0.31 -2.77
C LYS A 464 -10.28 -1.14 -3.11
N SER A 465 -10.35 -2.01 -2.10
CA SER A 465 -10.65 -3.44 -2.28
C SER A 465 -11.96 -3.70 -3.04
N SER A 466 -12.94 -2.81 -2.90
CA SER A 466 -14.23 -2.84 -3.63
C SER A 466 -14.24 -2.04 -4.93
N GLY A 467 -13.17 -1.31 -5.28
CA GLY A 467 -13.22 -0.21 -6.23
C GLY A 467 -14.09 0.95 -5.73
N GLN A 468 -14.39 1.90 -6.61
CA GLN A 468 -15.27 3.04 -6.32
C GLN A 468 -16.20 3.34 -7.51
N ALA A 469 -17.51 3.37 -7.25
CA ALA A 469 -18.56 3.62 -8.25
C ALA A 469 -18.48 2.70 -9.49
N GLY A 470 -18.26 1.40 -9.26
CA GLY A 470 -18.15 0.40 -10.34
C GLY A 470 -16.86 0.52 -11.18
N PHE A 471 -15.85 1.24 -10.69
CA PHE A 471 -14.53 1.31 -11.33
C PHE A 471 -13.43 0.90 -10.35
N ARG A 472 -12.69 -0.15 -10.70
CA ARG A 472 -11.69 -0.75 -9.81
C ARG A 472 -10.33 -0.78 -10.50
N LEU A 473 -9.31 -0.33 -9.78
CA LEU A 473 -7.91 -0.44 -10.18
C LEU A 473 -7.13 -1.21 -9.13
N SER A 474 -5.99 -1.74 -9.52
CA SER A 474 -5.02 -2.39 -8.66
C SER A 474 -4.18 -1.33 -7.95
N ILE A 475 -3.82 -1.56 -6.68
CA ILE A 475 -3.07 -0.56 -5.91
C ILE A 475 -1.66 -0.38 -6.48
N PHE A 476 -1.27 0.85 -6.78
CA PHE A 476 0.00 1.15 -7.46
C PHE A 476 0.18 0.46 -8.83
N ALA A 477 -0.93 0.09 -9.50
CA ALA A 477 -0.92 -0.56 -10.80
C ALA A 477 -0.16 -1.92 -10.83
N PHE A 478 -0.27 -2.72 -9.78
CA PHE A 478 0.39 -4.02 -9.74
C PHE A 478 -0.19 -5.03 -10.75
N ASP A 479 -1.47 -4.95 -11.08
CA ASP A 479 -2.15 -5.79 -12.10
C ASP A 479 -2.54 -4.90 -13.29
N THR A 480 -1.53 -4.55 -14.07
CA THR A 480 -1.66 -3.61 -15.20
C THR A 480 -2.64 -4.08 -16.26
N LYS A 481 -2.77 -5.40 -16.45
CA LYS A 481 -3.69 -5.97 -17.43
C LYS A 481 -5.12 -5.83 -16.97
N SER A 482 -5.43 -6.19 -15.73
CA SER A 482 -6.78 -5.97 -15.16
C SER A 482 -7.15 -4.49 -15.20
N ASP A 483 -6.23 -3.61 -14.81
CA ASP A 483 -6.45 -2.16 -14.84
C ASP A 483 -6.76 -1.63 -16.25
N PHE A 484 -6.02 -2.10 -17.25
CA PHE A 484 -6.27 -1.77 -18.65
C PHE A 484 -7.68 -2.17 -19.10
N MET A 485 -8.13 -3.38 -18.72
CA MET A 485 -9.45 -3.88 -19.08
C MET A 485 -10.57 -3.04 -18.45
N GLU A 486 -10.38 -2.56 -17.23
CA GLU A 486 -11.32 -1.65 -16.55
C GLU A 486 -11.45 -0.29 -17.26
N PHE A 487 -10.39 0.18 -17.92
CA PHE A 487 -10.43 1.39 -18.74
C PHE A 487 -11.05 1.18 -20.11
N VAL A 488 -10.60 0.15 -20.84
CA VAL A 488 -10.92 -0.01 -22.26
C VAL A 488 -12.19 -0.82 -22.46
N ASN A 489 -12.40 -1.85 -21.64
CA ASN A 489 -13.41 -2.87 -21.92
C ASN A 489 -14.64 -2.82 -21.01
N ASP A 490 -14.49 -2.47 -19.74
CA ASP A 490 -15.60 -2.53 -18.78
C ASP A 490 -16.84 -1.76 -19.28
N SER A 491 -18.00 -2.39 -19.09
CA SER A 491 -19.31 -1.89 -19.51
C SER A 491 -19.37 -1.46 -20.99
N ARG A 492 -18.81 -2.29 -21.89
CA ARG A 492 -18.78 -2.08 -23.35
C ARG A 492 -18.00 -0.82 -23.76
N GLY A 493 -16.91 -0.54 -23.06
CA GLY A 493 -16.01 0.59 -23.34
C GLY A 493 -16.62 1.95 -23.00
N ARG A 494 -17.38 2.04 -21.90
CA ARG A 494 -18.04 3.31 -21.49
C ARG A 494 -17.05 4.42 -21.11
N ARG A 495 -15.82 4.08 -20.72
CA ARG A 495 -14.83 5.05 -20.23
C ARG A 495 -14.03 5.74 -21.33
N VAL A 496 -14.05 5.18 -22.53
CA VAL A 496 -13.29 5.64 -23.70
C VAL A 496 -14.22 5.97 -24.85
N PHE A 497 -13.93 7.07 -25.55
CA PHE A 497 -14.68 7.51 -26.72
C PHE A 497 -13.73 7.68 -27.92
N PRO A 498 -13.42 6.60 -28.66
CA PRO A 498 -12.39 6.65 -29.71
C PRO A 498 -12.69 7.62 -30.86
N ALA A 499 -13.97 7.79 -31.23
CA ALA A 499 -14.38 8.75 -32.26
C ALA A 499 -14.21 10.23 -31.83
N ARG A 500 -14.05 10.47 -30.53
CA ARG A 500 -13.71 11.78 -29.95
C ARG A 500 -13.02 11.63 -28.60
N PRO A 501 -11.70 11.37 -28.59
CA PRO A 501 -10.96 11.02 -27.38
C PRO A 501 -11.14 12.02 -26.23
N GLU A 502 -11.23 13.31 -26.53
CA GLU A 502 -11.36 14.41 -25.55
C GLU A 502 -12.66 14.35 -24.73
N ASP A 503 -13.68 13.67 -25.26
CA ASP A 503 -14.98 13.47 -24.60
C ASP A 503 -15.05 12.11 -23.87
N SER A 504 -13.94 11.38 -23.77
CA SER A 504 -13.87 10.14 -22.99
C SER A 504 -14.11 10.41 -21.50
N LEU A 505 -14.92 9.57 -20.84
CA LEU A 505 -15.29 9.74 -19.44
C LEU A 505 -14.07 9.82 -18.51
N ILE A 506 -13.00 9.08 -18.81
CA ILE A 506 -11.72 9.14 -18.05
C ILE A 506 -11.16 10.56 -18.03
N LEU A 507 -11.13 11.24 -19.18
CA LEU A 507 -10.65 12.62 -19.29
C LEU A 507 -11.64 13.59 -18.70
N GLN A 508 -12.95 13.39 -18.91
CA GLN A 508 -13.98 14.25 -18.36
C GLN A 508 -13.97 14.25 -16.84
N LYS A 509 -13.82 13.09 -16.19
CA LYS A 509 -13.71 12.99 -14.72
C LYS A 509 -12.38 13.50 -14.22
N ALA A 510 -11.26 13.12 -14.84
CA ALA A 510 -9.94 13.58 -14.42
C ALA A 510 -9.77 15.10 -14.52
N THR A 511 -10.41 15.75 -15.51
CA THR A 511 -10.40 17.21 -15.69
C THR A 511 -11.59 17.92 -15.03
N VAL A 512 -12.49 17.18 -14.37
CA VAL A 512 -13.73 17.69 -13.73
C VAL A 512 -14.65 18.42 -14.71
N ARG A 513 -14.65 18.03 -15.99
CA ARG A 513 -15.76 18.34 -16.92
C ARG A 513 -17.04 17.62 -16.48
N VAL A 514 -16.89 16.46 -15.84
CA VAL A 514 -17.94 15.72 -15.12
C VAL A 514 -17.52 15.58 -13.67
N GLN A 515 -18.44 15.85 -12.73
CA GLN A 515 -18.14 15.78 -11.30
C GLN A 515 -17.83 14.35 -10.88
N HIS A 516 -16.80 14.20 -10.05
CA HIS A 516 -16.50 12.95 -9.35
C HIS A 516 -15.83 13.25 -8.01
N GLU A 517 -15.99 12.33 -7.05
CA GLU A 517 -15.47 12.50 -5.68
C GLU A 517 -13.94 12.64 -5.63
N GLY A 518 -13.24 12.11 -6.64
CA GLY A 518 -11.79 12.19 -6.75
C GLY A 518 -11.24 13.60 -6.96
N GLY A 519 -12.05 14.60 -7.31
CA GLY A 519 -11.60 15.96 -7.59
C GLY A 519 -10.70 16.07 -8.84
N GLN A 520 -10.16 17.27 -9.13
CA GLN A 520 -9.36 17.45 -10.34
C GLN A 520 -8.02 16.71 -10.26
N ARG A 521 -7.72 15.93 -11.30
CA ARG A 521 -6.50 15.12 -11.45
C ARG A 521 -5.63 15.56 -12.61
N PHE A 522 -6.24 16.01 -13.70
CA PHE A 522 -5.57 16.58 -14.86
C PHE A 522 -5.98 18.04 -15.03
N GLU A 523 -5.05 18.88 -15.48
CA GLU A 523 -5.43 20.16 -16.07
C GLU A 523 -6.02 19.91 -17.48
N PRO A 524 -7.15 20.56 -17.86
CA PRO A 524 -7.86 20.28 -19.11
C PRO A 524 -7.00 20.29 -20.38
N ASP A 525 -5.98 21.16 -20.42
CA ASP A 525 -5.08 21.35 -21.57
C ASP A 525 -3.65 20.84 -21.29
N SER A 526 -3.46 20.03 -20.24
CA SER A 526 -2.16 19.44 -19.89
C SER A 526 -1.66 18.45 -20.94
N GLU A 527 -0.34 18.28 -21.00
CA GLU A 527 0.28 17.21 -21.79
C GLU A 527 -0.23 15.81 -21.39
N TRP A 528 -0.62 15.62 -20.12
CA TRP A 528 -1.23 14.37 -19.67
C TRP A 528 -2.57 14.09 -20.34
N ALA A 529 -3.46 15.08 -20.36
CA ALA A 529 -4.75 14.95 -21.03
C ALA A 529 -4.59 14.71 -22.54
N LYS A 530 -3.64 15.40 -23.19
CA LYS A 530 -3.30 15.20 -24.60
C LYS A 530 -2.73 13.81 -24.89
N THR A 531 -1.84 13.31 -24.02
CA THR A 531 -1.21 11.99 -24.18
C THR A 531 -2.26 10.88 -24.07
N VAL A 532 -3.16 10.96 -23.10
CA VAL A 532 -4.27 10.00 -22.95
C VAL A 532 -5.21 10.06 -24.16
N ALA A 533 -5.57 11.26 -24.61
CA ALA A 533 -6.42 11.43 -25.80
C ALA A 533 -5.76 10.85 -27.07
N GLU A 534 -4.45 11.05 -27.24
CA GLU A 534 -3.69 10.53 -28.37
C GLU A 534 -3.54 9.00 -28.32
N TRP A 535 -3.31 8.42 -27.15
CA TRP A 535 -3.33 6.96 -26.98
C TRP A 535 -4.69 6.35 -27.35
N ILE A 536 -5.80 7.01 -26.99
CA ILE A 536 -7.14 6.60 -27.42
C ILE A 536 -7.29 6.69 -28.93
N ARG A 537 -6.79 7.77 -29.55
CA ARG A 537 -6.79 7.95 -31.01
C ARG A 537 -5.98 6.89 -31.76
N GLN A 538 -4.94 6.35 -31.13
CA GLN A 538 -4.10 5.27 -31.66
C GLN A 538 -4.68 3.87 -31.42
N GLY A 539 -5.91 3.75 -30.91
CA GLY A 539 -6.58 2.47 -30.69
C GLY A 539 -6.28 1.79 -29.36
N MET A 540 -5.74 2.55 -28.39
CA MET A 540 -5.49 2.10 -27.02
C MET A 540 -4.62 0.84 -26.91
N PRO A 541 -3.44 0.79 -27.55
CA PRO A 541 -2.53 -0.35 -27.43
C PRO A 541 -2.12 -0.56 -25.97
N PHE A 542 -2.21 -1.81 -25.50
CA PHE A 542 -1.73 -2.21 -24.18
C PHE A 542 -0.20 -2.06 -24.09
N GLU A 543 0.50 -2.63 -25.08
CA GLU A 543 1.96 -2.61 -25.25
C GLU A 543 2.32 -2.46 -26.73
N LEU A 544 3.49 -1.86 -27.00
CA LEU A 544 4.05 -1.84 -28.35
C LEU A 544 4.82 -3.14 -28.64
N PRO A 545 4.91 -3.58 -29.91
CA PRO A 545 5.80 -4.66 -30.30
C PRO A 545 7.24 -4.38 -29.87
N ASN A 546 7.89 -5.34 -29.21
CA ASN A 546 9.26 -5.23 -28.68
C ASN A 546 9.48 -4.04 -27.72
N GLN A 547 8.45 -3.64 -26.98
CA GLN A 547 8.57 -2.56 -25.99
C GLN A 547 9.61 -2.93 -24.92
N PRO A 548 10.59 -2.04 -24.63
CA PRO A 548 11.60 -2.33 -23.63
C PRO A 548 11.02 -2.19 -22.21
N THR A 549 11.46 -3.06 -21.31
CA THR A 549 11.03 -3.11 -19.90
C THR A 549 11.85 -2.14 -19.05
N LEU A 550 11.24 -1.53 -18.04
CA LEU A 550 11.94 -0.67 -17.08
C LEU A 550 12.84 -1.51 -16.19
N ASN A 551 14.14 -1.20 -16.14
CA ASN A 551 15.10 -1.89 -15.28
C ASN A 551 15.31 -1.16 -13.96
N GLU A 552 15.57 0.15 -14.02
CA GLU A 552 15.86 0.97 -12.84
C GLU A 552 15.53 2.44 -13.09
N ILE A 553 15.50 3.23 -12.01
CA ILE A 553 15.52 4.70 -12.08
C ILE A 553 16.76 5.23 -11.37
N ALA A 554 17.28 6.35 -11.85
CA ALA A 554 18.37 7.08 -11.23
C ALA A 554 17.92 8.51 -10.94
N ILE A 555 18.38 9.05 -9.81
CA ILE A 555 18.12 10.43 -9.41
C ILE A 555 19.43 11.22 -9.39
N THR A 556 19.38 12.47 -9.84
CA THR A 556 20.56 13.35 -9.91
C THR A 556 20.23 14.74 -9.35
N PRO A 557 21.04 15.27 -8.42
CA PRO A 557 22.17 14.62 -7.76
C PRO A 557 21.74 13.44 -6.87
N GLY A 558 22.58 12.41 -6.74
CA GLY A 558 22.33 11.27 -5.83
C GLY A 558 22.74 11.56 -4.38
N GLU A 559 23.70 12.47 -4.18
CA GLU A 559 24.10 13.00 -2.87
C GLU A 559 24.51 14.47 -3.07
N LYS A 560 24.04 15.36 -2.20
CA LYS A 560 24.42 16.77 -2.22
C LYS A 560 24.32 17.40 -0.83
N THR A 561 25.30 18.24 -0.52
CA THR A 561 25.27 19.18 0.60
C THR A 561 24.62 20.50 0.18
N TYR A 562 23.61 20.95 0.93
CA TYR A 562 22.83 22.16 0.69
C TYR A 562 23.17 23.22 1.73
N ARG A 563 23.19 24.49 1.31
CA ARG A 563 23.17 25.61 2.25
C ARG A 563 21.76 25.72 2.86
N LYS A 564 21.67 26.22 4.09
CA LYS A 564 20.38 26.50 4.74
C LYS A 564 19.52 27.40 3.83
N GLY A 565 18.31 26.97 3.51
CA GLY A 565 17.40 27.67 2.60
C GLY A 565 17.67 27.49 1.10
N GLU A 566 18.70 26.74 0.68
CA GLU A 566 18.98 26.48 -0.74
C GLU A 566 17.90 25.62 -1.38
N GLU A 567 17.56 25.93 -2.64
CA GLU A 567 16.60 25.18 -3.45
C GLU A 567 17.27 24.60 -4.70
N LEU A 568 16.98 23.33 -5.03
CA LEU A 568 17.49 22.66 -6.24
C LEU A 568 16.43 21.70 -6.81
N ALA A 569 16.32 21.64 -8.13
CA ALA A 569 15.53 20.62 -8.81
C ALA A 569 16.31 19.30 -8.94
N LEU A 570 15.65 18.19 -8.62
CA LEU A 570 16.13 16.84 -8.90
C LEU A 570 15.78 16.45 -10.34
N LYS A 571 16.59 15.58 -10.94
CA LYS A 571 16.29 14.92 -12.22
C LYS A 571 16.15 13.43 -11.99
N VAL A 572 15.05 12.84 -12.45
CA VAL A 572 14.82 11.38 -12.40
C VAL A 572 14.87 10.82 -13.82
N THR A 573 15.76 9.87 -14.04
CA THR A 573 15.97 9.21 -15.35
C THR A 573 15.65 7.72 -15.23
N ALA A 574 14.71 7.25 -16.04
CA ALA A 574 14.40 5.84 -16.19
C ALA A 574 15.35 5.17 -17.20
N LYS A 575 15.83 3.96 -16.90
CA LYS A 575 16.66 3.14 -17.80
C LYS A 575 15.95 1.85 -18.16
N TYR A 576 15.92 1.52 -19.45
CA TYR A 576 15.19 0.37 -19.97
C TYR A 576 16.12 -0.77 -20.42
N SER A 577 15.56 -1.95 -20.70
CA SER A 577 16.30 -3.17 -21.06
C SER A 577 17.04 -3.12 -22.40
N ASP A 578 16.68 -2.19 -23.29
CA ASP A 578 17.41 -1.91 -24.53
C ASP A 578 18.55 -0.88 -24.35
N GLY A 579 18.79 -0.42 -23.11
CA GLY A 579 19.77 0.62 -22.79
C GLY A 579 19.30 2.05 -23.03
N SER A 580 18.07 2.25 -23.53
CA SER A 580 17.50 3.59 -23.69
C SER A 580 17.18 4.23 -22.34
N THR A 581 17.12 5.57 -22.31
CA THR A 581 16.81 6.34 -21.11
C THR A 581 15.74 7.38 -21.36
N ARG A 582 14.89 7.65 -20.36
CA ARG A 582 13.82 8.66 -20.42
C ARG A 582 13.85 9.56 -19.20
N ASP A 583 13.70 10.86 -19.40
CA ASP A 583 13.44 11.79 -18.30
C ASP A 583 12.00 11.57 -17.81
N VAL A 584 11.88 11.16 -16.55
CA VAL A 584 10.61 10.88 -15.89
C VAL A 584 10.40 11.78 -14.67
N THR A 585 11.14 12.89 -14.57
CA THR A 585 11.12 13.81 -13.43
C THR A 585 9.70 14.28 -13.10
N ALA A 586 8.90 14.62 -14.11
CA ALA A 586 7.52 15.07 -13.95
C ALA A 586 6.51 13.95 -13.64
N LEU A 587 6.90 12.69 -13.86
CA LEU A 587 6.07 11.49 -13.63
C LEU A 587 6.48 10.74 -12.36
N ALA A 588 7.63 11.09 -11.77
CA ALA A 588 8.12 10.49 -10.53
C ALA A 588 7.43 11.12 -9.31
N ASP A 589 7.17 10.32 -8.30
CA ASP A 589 6.69 10.78 -6.99
C ASP A 589 7.83 10.96 -6.01
N TYR A 590 7.78 12.07 -5.26
CA TYR A 590 8.83 12.43 -4.31
C TYR A 590 8.32 12.42 -2.87
N ILE A 591 9.12 11.90 -1.95
CA ILE A 591 8.88 11.94 -0.50
C ILE A 591 10.17 12.30 0.21
N SER A 592 10.11 13.20 1.18
CA SER A 592 11.21 13.45 2.13
C SER A 592 11.01 12.63 3.39
N SER A 593 12.07 11.96 3.87
CA SER A 593 12.05 11.21 5.12
C SER A 593 11.99 12.10 6.37
N GLU A 594 12.62 13.27 6.32
CA GLU A 594 12.61 14.28 7.40
C GLU A 594 12.33 15.67 6.82
N LYS A 595 11.04 15.99 6.64
CA LYS A 595 10.58 17.28 6.09
C LYS A 595 11.10 18.51 6.86
N ALA A 596 11.48 18.33 8.13
CA ALA A 596 12.07 19.37 8.97
C ALA A 596 13.48 19.80 8.49
N ILE A 597 14.23 18.91 7.84
CA ILE A 597 15.57 19.19 7.30
C ILE A 597 15.49 19.64 5.84
N ALA A 598 14.76 18.90 5.00
CA ALA A 598 14.50 19.33 3.63
C ALA A 598 13.13 18.83 3.15
N SER A 599 12.40 19.69 2.45
CA SER A 599 11.15 19.32 1.78
C SER A 599 11.36 19.14 0.28
N VAL A 600 10.48 18.41 -0.37
CA VAL A 600 10.44 18.24 -1.83
C VAL A 600 9.01 18.43 -2.30
N ASP A 601 8.82 19.17 -3.39
CA ASP A 601 7.50 19.37 -3.99
C ASP A 601 7.17 18.32 -5.07
N GLU A 602 5.97 18.41 -5.65
CA GLU A 602 5.49 17.46 -6.66
C GLU A 602 6.32 17.46 -7.96
N ALA A 603 7.08 18.53 -8.22
CA ALA A 603 7.94 18.70 -9.38
C ALA A 603 9.39 18.25 -9.13
N GLY A 604 9.69 17.74 -7.92
CA GLY A 604 11.02 17.28 -7.56
C GLY A 604 11.97 18.41 -7.14
N LYS A 605 11.44 19.58 -6.76
CA LYS A 605 12.25 20.69 -6.23
C LYS A 605 12.45 20.53 -4.73
N VAL A 606 13.70 20.34 -4.33
CA VAL A 606 14.13 20.23 -2.93
C VAL A 606 14.38 21.61 -2.36
N LYS A 607 13.94 21.82 -1.12
CA LYS A 607 14.20 23.02 -0.32
C LYS A 607 14.80 22.61 1.02
N ALA A 608 16.06 22.97 1.25
CA ALA A 608 16.71 22.82 2.55
C ALA A 608 16.12 23.81 3.56
N SER A 609 15.92 23.38 4.80
CA SER A 609 15.43 24.23 5.89
C SER A 609 16.58 25.02 6.53
N THR A 610 16.28 25.69 7.66
CA THR A 610 17.28 26.34 8.52
C THR A 610 17.89 25.40 9.55
N GLU A 611 17.33 24.20 9.70
CA GLU A 611 17.82 23.19 10.63
C GLU A 611 18.98 22.43 9.99
N SER A 612 20.04 22.22 10.77
CA SER A 612 21.16 21.38 10.35
C SER A 612 20.76 19.92 10.53
N GLY A 613 21.13 19.07 9.59
CA GLY A 613 20.81 17.66 9.66
C GLY A 613 20.89 16.99 8.31
N GLU A 614 20.35 15.78 8.24
CA GLU A 614 20.45 14.93 7.07
C GLU A 614 19.10 14.29 6.81
N THR A 615 18.72 14.24 5.54
CA THR A 615 17.49 13.61 5.11
C THR A 615 17.66 12.97 3.74
N VAL A 616 16.65 12.19 3.34
CA VAL A 616 16.64 11.47 2.08
C VAL A 616 15.39 11.82 1.33
N ILE A 617 15.59 12.20 0.08
CA ILE A 617 14.50 12.37 -0.87
C ILE A 617 14.38 11.08 -1.68
N VAL A 618 13.23 10.45 -1.58
CA VAL A 618 12.89 9.21 -2.28
C VAL A 618 12.08 9.58 -3.51
N ALA A 619 12.57 9.23 -4.69
CA ALA A 619 11.85 9.29 -5.95
C ALA A 619 11.31 7.90 -6.31
N ARG A 620 10.06 7.84 -6.78
CA ARG A 620 9.39 6.60 -7.18
C ARG A 620 8.81 6.73 -8.57
N TYR A 621 8.97 5.69 -9.38
CA TYR A 621 8.38 5.62 -10.71
C TYR A 621 8.21 4.17 -11.12
N MET A 622 6.96 3.76 -11.39
CA MET A 622 6.62 2.43 -11.93
C MET A 622 7.25 1.27 -11.14
N GLY A 623 7.07 1.25 -9.82
CA GLY A 623 7.59 0.21 -8.92
C GLY A 623 9.08 0.34 -8.58
N GLN A 624 9.83 1.22 -9.27
CA GLN A 624 11.24 1.48 -8.99
C GLN A 624 11.42 2.66 -8.04
N VAL A 625 12.49 2.61 -7.25
CA VAL A 625 12.84 3.63 -6.23
C VAL A 625 14.28 4.09 -6.43
N ALA A 626 14.51 5.40 -6.38
CA ALA A 626 15.84 6.00 -6.28
C ALA A 626 15.87 7.01 -5.15
N ILE A 627 17.06 7.25 -4.58
CA ILE A 627 17.22 8.16 -3.45
C ILE A 627 18.26 9.23 -3.71
N SER A 628 17.98 10.45 -3.25
CA SER A 628 18.92 11.56 -3.18
C SER A 628 19.19 11.86 -1.71
N ARG A 629 20.46 11.74 -1.29
CA ARG A 629 20.90 12.14 0.06
C ARG A 629 21.08 13.66 0.12
N VAL A 630 20.51 14.27 1.16
CA VAL A 630 20.51 15.71 1.38
C VAL A 630 21.15 15.97 2.73
N ASP A 631 22.33 16.60 2.70
CA ASP A 631 23.03 17.03 3.91
C ASP A 631 22.90 18.55 4.07
N VAL A 632 22.48 19.02 5.23
CA VAL A 632 22.44 20.44 5.60
C VAL A 632 23.42 20.62 6.77
N PRO A 633 24.63 21.16 6.53
CA PRO A 633 25.68 21.20 7.53
C PRO A 633 25.39 22.24 8.61
N ALA A 634 26.10 22.14 9.74
CA ALA A 634 26.13 23.19 10.75
C ALA A 634 26.62 24.52 10.16
N GLU A 635 26.25 25.65 10.79
CA GLU A 635 26.58 27.00 10.31
C GLU A 635 28.08 27.25 10.16
N LYS A 636 28.90 26.54 10.94
CA LYS A 636 30.35 26.64 10.90
C LYS A 636 30.97 25.24 10.92
N LEU A 637 31.57 24.85 9.80
CA LEU A 637 32.44 23.67 9.75
C LEU A 637 33.76 23.97 10.47
N LEU A 638 34.25 22.99 11.21
CA LEU A 638 35.50 23.10 11.95
C LEU A 638 36.70 22.67 11.08
N PRO A 639 37.91 23.22 11.32
CA PRO A 639 39.10 22.87 10.54
C PRO A 639 39.47 21.39 10.68
N ALA A 640 39.97 20.79 9.59
CA ALA A 640 40.36 19.37 9.54
C ALA A 640 41.43 19.02 10.59
N GLU A 641 42.31 19.97 10.90
CA GLU A 641 43.39 19.85 11.87
C GLU A 641 42.88 19.58 13.29
N ARG A 642 41.63 19.99 13.60
CA ARG A 642 41.00 19.71 14.89
C ARG A 642 40.62 18.24 15.02
N TYR A 643 40.15 17.62 13.93
CA TYR A 643 39.81 16.20 13.88
C TYR A 643 41.06 15.31 13.83
N ALA A 644 42.12 15.74 13.14
CA ALA A 644 43.38 15.01 13.04
C ALA A 644 44.11 14.82 14.39
N LYS A 645 43.79 15.63 15.39
CA LYS A 645 44.34 15.54 16.76
C LYS A 645 43.54 14.64 17.69
N LEU A 646 42.40 14.12 17.25
CA LEU A 646 41.55 13.26 18.08
C LEU A 646 42.22 11.90 18.30
N PRO A 647 42.06 11.29 19.49
CA PRO A 647 42.60 9.97 19.76
C PRO A 647 41.94 8.90 18.88
N VAL A 648 42.75 8.05 18.24
CA VAL A 648 42.29 6.95 17.38
C VAL A 648 42.82 5.64 17.95
N ARG A 649 41.92 4.70 18.23
CA ARG A 649 42.24 3.36 18.74
C ARG A 649 42.02 2.27 17.71
N ASN A 650 40.99 2.43 16.86
CA ASN A 650 40.74 1.52 15.74
C ASN A 650 40.04 2.25 14.57
N GLU A 651 39.63 1.49 13.55
CA GLU A 651 39.05 2.05 12.33
C GLU A 651 37.67 2.68 12.55
N ILE A 652 36.91 2.23 13.56
CA ILE A 652 35.62 2.82 13.94
C ILE A 652 35.79 4.33 14.19
N ASP A 653 36.83 4.68 14.95
CA ASP A 653 37.10 6.07 15.32
C ASP A 653 37.33 6.95 14.09
N LYS A 654 38.12 6.46 13.12
CA LYS A 654 38.41 7.19 11.88
C LYS A 654 37.14 7.42 11.05
N LEU A 655 36.32 6.37 10.90
CA LEU A 655 35.10 6.43 10.09
C LEU A 655 34.03 7.32 10.72
N VAL A 656 33.91 7.30 12.06
CA VAL A 656 33.02 8.22 12.79
C VAL A 656 33.55 9.64 12.73
N TYR A 657 34.85 9.89 12.94
CA TYR A 657 35.40 11.25 12.85
C TYR A 657 35.29 11.85 11.44
N ALA A 658 35.49 11.06 10.39
CA ALA A 658 35.24 11.49 9.03
C ALA A 658 33.78 11.93 8.81
N ARG A 659 32.82 11.23 9.45
CA ARG A 659 31.40 11.60 9.42
C ARG A 659 31.15 12.88 10.23
N LEU A 660 31.65 12.97 11.46
CA LEU A 660 31.51 14.14 12.33
C LEU A 660 32.09 15.41 11.69
N GLN A 661 33.20 15.29 10.96
CA GLN A 661 33.80 16.40 10.22
C GLN A 661 32.89 16.91 9.10
N LYS A 662 32.21 16.01 8.37
CA LYS A 662 31.26 16.40 7.31
C LYS A 662 30.06 17.17 7.86
N VAL A 663 29.55 16.78 9.03
CA VAL A 663 28.36 17.41 9.64
C VAL A 663 28.69 18.60 10.56
N GLY A 664 29.95 18.74 10.98
CA GLY A 664 30.43 19.86 11.80
C GLY A 664 30.36 19.64 13.32
N TYR A 665 30.32 18.39 13.78
CA TYR A 665 30.28 18.05 15.21
C TYR A 665 31.66 17.65 15.73
N LEU A 666 31.93 17.92 17.01
CA LEU A 666 33.07 17.34 17.74
C LEU A 666 32.61 16.23 18.66
N PRO A 667 33.42 15.18 18.84
CA PRO A 667 33.15 14.21 19.89
C PRO A 667 33.21 14.89 21.27
N SER A 668 32.40 14.40 22.20
CA SER A 668 32.49 14.76 23.62
C SER A 668 33.82 14.31 24.23
N ASP A 669 34.08 14.73 25.46
CA ASP A 669 35.28 14.30 26.19
C ASP A 669 35.29 12.78 26.42
N THR A 670 36.46 12.23 26.74
CA THR A 670 36.56 10.82 27.14
C THR A 670 35.88 10.62 28.49
N CYS A 671 35.12 9.54 28.64
CA CYS A 671 34.47 9.17 29.88
C CYS A 671 35.49 8.83 30.97
N SER A 672 35.07 8.94 32.22
CA SER A 672 35.89 8.56 33.37
C SER A 672 36.07 7.04 33.46
N ASP A 673 37.04 6.59 34.27
CA ASP A 673 37.28 5.17 34.52
C ASP A 673 36.05 4.47 35.12
N ALA A 674 35.30 5.16 35.97
CA ALA A 674 34.09 4.62 36.58
C ALA A 674 32.96 4.47 35.54
N GLU A 675 32.75 5.49 34.70
CA GLU A 675 31.77 5.42 33.61
C GLU A 675 32.10 4.27 32.67
N PHE A 676 33.37 4.12 32.28
CA PHE A 676 33.81 3.01 31.43
C PHE A 676 33.57 1.64 32.08
N LEU A 677 33.98 1.47 33.34
CA LEU A 677 33.84 0.23 34.10
C LEU A 677 32.37 -0.20 34.21
N ARG A 678 31.50 0.73 34.59
CA ARG A 678 30.06 0.51 34.73
C ARG A 678 29.45 0.16 33.37
N ARG A 679 29.73 0.96 32.34
CA ARG A 679 29.14 0.82 31.01
C ARG A 679 29.50 -0.51 30.35
N THR A 680 30.78 -0.87 30.37
CA THR A 680 31.26 -2.16 29.81
C THR A 680 30.63 -3.36 30.50
N SER A 681 30.52 -3.35 31.83
CA SER A 681 29.91 -4.44 32.59
C SER A 681 28.42 -4.61 32.27
N LEU A 682 27.69 -3.50 32.23
CA LEU A 682 26.27 -3.51 31.90
C LEU A 682 26.00 -3.95 30.45
N ASP A 683 26.80 -3.48 29.49
CA ASP A 683 26.58 -3.80 28.08
C ASP A 683 27.06 -5.20 27.69
N ALA A 684 28.18 -5.67 28.25
CA ALA A 684 28.74 -6.97 27.92
C ALA A 684 28.01 -8.12 28.64
N ILE A 685 27.74 -7.97 29.95
CA ILE A 685 27.24 -9.07 30.80
C ILE A 685 25.94 -8.75 31.55
N GLY A 686 25.42 -7.52 31.43
CA GLY A 686 24.17 -7.11 32.08
C GLY A 686 24.23 -7.11 33.59
N MET A 687 25.40 -6.86 34.19
CA MET A 687 25.61 -6.82 35.64
C MET A 687 26.43 -5.59 36.03
N LEU A 688 26.29 -5.18 37.28
CA LEU A 688 27.21 -4.22 37.89
C LEU A 688 28.51 -4.92 38.32
N PRO A 689 29.66 -4.24 38.25
CA PRO A 689 30.88 -4.71 38.90
C PRO A 689 30.66 -4.86 40.41
N SER A 690 31.36 -5.82 41.03
CA SER A 690 31.41 -5.91 42.49
C SER A 690 32.14 -4.69 43.08
N VAL A 691 31.94 -4.44 44.38
CA VAL A 691 32.63 -3.34 45.08
C VAL A 691 34.16 -3.52 45.02
N GLU A 692 34.62 -4.76 45.16
CA GLU A 692 36.03 -5.14 45.11
C GLU A 692 36.61 -4.92 43.70
N GLU A 693 35.88 -5.35 42.67
CA GLU A 693 36.25 -5.11 41.26
C GLU A 693 36.34 -3.60 40.97
N ALA A 694 35.35 -2.82 41.43
CA ALA A 694 35.35 -1.37 41.26
C ALA A 694 36.53 -0.69 41.96
N ARG A 695 36.80 -1.05 43.24
CA ARG A 695 37.98 -0.50 43.95
C ARG A 695 39.28 -0.87 43.24
N ALA A 696 39.44 -2.12 42.81
CA ALA A 696 40.63 -2.58 42.12
C ALA A 696 40.86 -1.85 40.79
N PHE A 697 39.82 -1.71 39.96
CA PHE A 697 39.92 -1.06 38.65
C PHE A 697 40.20 0.45 38.75
N LEU A 698 39.60 1.14 39.73
CA LEU A 698 39.83 2.57 39.96
C LEU A 698 41.22 2.85 40.54
N ALA A 699 41.76 1.91 41.33
CA ALA A 699 43.11 1.99 41.87
C ALA A 699 44.18 1.69 40.82
N ASP A 700 43.90 0.80 39.85
CA ASP A 700 44.84 0.40 38.82
C ASP A 700 45.20 1.57 37.88
N LYS A 701 46.50 1.79 37.69
CA LYS A 701 47.08 2.82 36.81
C LYS A 701 47.64 2.25 35.52
N ASN A 702 47.56 0.94 35.29
CA ASN A 702 48.01 0.29 34.07
C ASN A 702 47.18 0.78 32.86
N PRO A 703 47.80 1.35 31.81
CA PRO A 703 47.09 1.78 30.62
C PRO A 703 46.32 0.65 29.91
N SER A 704 46.78 -0.60 30.02
CA SER A 704 46.16 -1.77 29.40
C SER A 704 44.99 -2.36 30.20
N LYS A 705 44.62 -1.75 31.34
CA LYS A 705 43.54 -2.25 32.20
C LYS A 705 42.19 -2.31 31.49
N TYR A 706 41.94 -1.40 30.55
CA TYR A 706 40.69 -1.34 29.80
C TYR A 706 40.53 -2.56 28.90
N GLU A 707 41.58 -2.93 28.16
CA GLU A 707 41.59 -4.06 27.25
C GLU A 707 41.52 -5.38 28.01
N GLN A 708 42.25 -5.50 29.13
CA GLN A 708 42.19 -6.66 30.02
C GLN A 708 40.81 -6.85 30.64
N TRP A 709 40.17 -5.76 31.09
CA TRP A 709 38.81 -5.80 31.62
C TRP A 709 37.79 -6.25 30.59
N ILE A 710 37.87 -5.74 29.36
CA ILE A 710 37.01 -6.19 28.25
C ILE A 710 37.17 -7.69 27.99
N ASP A 711 38.40 -8.19 27.93
CA ASP A 711 38.65 -9.61 27.68
C ASP A 711 38.13 -10.49 28.83
N GLN A 712 38.28 -10.05 30.08
CA GLN A 712 37.70 -10.73 31.24
C GLN A 712 36.16 -10.79 31.17
N LEU A 713 35.50 -9.67 30.83
CA LEU A 713 34.04 -9.62 30.74
C LEU A 713 33.48 -10.56 29.66
N LEU A 714 34.14 -10.67 28.51
CA LEU A 714 33.67 -11.52 27.42
C LEU A 714 33.83 -13.02 27.71
N GLU A 715 34.71 -13.41 28.62
CA GLU A 715 34.90 -14.81 29.03
C GLU A 715 34.02 -15.23 30.22
N ARG A 716 33.30 -14.28 30.83
CA ARG A 716 32.38 -14.55 31.92
C ARG A 716 31.13 -15.33 31.45
N PRO A 717 30.64 -16.33 32.21
CA PRO A 717 29.44 -17.08 31.84
C PRO A 717 28.18 -16.20 31.73
N GLU A 718 28.14 -15.08 32.45
CA GLU A 718 27.06 -14.10 32.41
C GLU A 718 26.86 -13.45 31.03
N TRP A 719 27.93 -13.37 30.22
CA TRP A 719 27.84 -12.88 28.84
C TRP A 719 26.83 -13.71 28.03
N ALA A 720 26.91 -15.04 28.14
CA ALA A 720 26.06 -15.91 27.35
C ALA A 720 24.57 -15.72 27.69
N ASP A 721 24.23 -15.64 28.98
CA ASP A 721 22.84 -15.43 29.39
C ASP A 721 22.32 -14.02 29.02
N HIS A 722 23.18 -12.99 29.10
CA HIS A 722 22.83 -11.62 28.74
C HIS A 722 22.51 -11.45 27.26
N TRP A 723 23.27 -12.10 26.38
CA TRP A 723 23.03 -12.02 24.94
C TRP A 723 21.97 -13.02 24.46
N ALA A 724 21.89 -14.20 25.07
CA ALA A 724 20.87 -15.19 24.74
C ALA A 724 19.44 -14.67 24.99
N ILE A 725 19.19 -13.92 26.07
CA ILE A 725 17.84 -13.38 26.32
C ILE A 725 17.43 -12.34 25.27
N LYS A 726 18.35 -11.45 24.85
CA LYS A 726 18.09 -10.45 23.80
C LYS A 726 17.68 -11.10 22.47
N TRP A 727 18.40 -12.16 22.06
CA TRP A 727 18.04 -12.92 20.86
C TRP A 727 16.84 -13.82 21.06
N GLY A 728 16.66 -14.34 22.27
CA GLY A 728 15.48 -15.09 22.67
C GLY A 728 14.19 -14.27 22.50
N ASP A 729 14.20 -12.96 22.74
CA ASP A 729 13.01 -12.12 22.55
C ASP A 729 12.58 -12.00 21.08
N LEU A 730 13.54 -12.08 20.16
CA LEU A 730 13.29 -12.02 18.72
C LEU A 730 12.87 -13.37 18.15
N ILE A 731 13.38 -14.46 18.71
CA ILE A 731 13.30 -15.81 18.12
C ILE A 731 12.28 -16.71 18.83
N ARG A 732 12.08 -16.57 20.16
CA ARG A 732 11.20 -17.46 20.92
C ARG A 732 9.74 -17.24 20.53
N PRO A 733 9.01 -18.29 20.16
CA PRO A 733 7.60 -18.17 19.86
C PRO A 733 6.76 -18.13 21.14
N ASN A 734 5.47 -17.81 20.99
CA ASN A 734 4.54 -17.80 22.11
C ASN A 734 4.39 -19.22 22.71
N PRO A 735 4.73 -19.45 23.99
CA PRO A 735 4.59 -20.77 24.63
C PRO A 735 3.13 -21.24 24.75
N SER A 736 2.14 -20.34 24.72
CA SER A 736 0.72 -20.71 24.66
C SER A 736 0.31 -21.29 23.31
N ARG A 737 1.02 -20.93 22.23
CA ARG A 737 0.74 -21.39 20.86
C ARG A 737 1.54 -22.63 20.51
N VAL A 738 2.83 -22.64 20.85
CA VAL A 738 3.78 -23.67 20.43
C VAL A 738 3.96 -24.78 21.49
N GLY A 739 3.66 -24.49 22.76
CA GLY A 739 3.87 -25.39 23.89
C GLY A 739 5.10 -24.98 24.72
N VAL A 740 5.01 -25.20 26.03
CA VAL A 740 6.05 -24.82 27.00
C VAL A 740 7.37 -25.55 26.73
N LYS A 741 7.32 -26.87 26.53
CA LYS A 741 8.52 -27.70 26.37
C LYS A 741 9.35 -27.36 25.11
N PRO A 742 8.77 -27.24 23.90
CA PRO A 742 9.52 -26.80 22.72
C PRO A 742 10.20 -25.44 22.91
N VAL A 743 9.50 -24.47 23.51
CA VAL A 743 10.06 -23.12 23.75
C VAL A 743 11.22 -23.17 24.74
N TYR A 744 11.10 -23.96 25.80
CA TYR A 744 12.20 -24.17 26.75
C TYR A 744 13.43 -24.81 26.08
N LEU A 745 13.24 -25.84 25.25
CA LEU A 745 14.34 -26.47 24.52
C LEU A 745 15.02 -25.53 23.53
N LEU A 746 14.25 -24.67 22.86
CA LEU A 746 14.78 -23.60 22.01
C LEU A 746 15.63 -22.62 22.83
N ASP A 747 15.12 -22.16 23.98
CA ASP A 747 15.86 -21.25 24.87
C ASP A 747 17.19 -21.87 25.35
N GLN A 748 17.18 -23.15 25.74
CA GLN A 748 18.41 -23.85 26.12
C GLN A 748 19.40 -23.96 24.96
N TRP A 749 18.93 -24.22 23.74
CA TRP A 749 19.79 -24.25 22.55
C TRP A 749 20.38 -22.87 22.22
N ILE A 750 19.60 -21.79 22.36
CA ILE A 750 20.10 -20.41 22.18
C ILE A 750 21.19 -20.14 23.21
N ARG A 751 20.92 -20.37 24.50
CA ARG A 751 21.90 -20.16 25.58
C ARG A 751 23.16 -20.96 25.38
N GLN A 752 23.04 -22.24 25.00
CA GLN A 752 24.19 -23.09 24.72
C GLN A 752 25.02 -22.56 23.55
N SER A 753 24.36 -22.09 22.48
CA SER A 753 25.05 -21.51 21.32
C SER A 753 25.86 -20.27 21.71
N PHE A 754 25.35 -19.43 22.62
CA PHE A 754 26.13 -18.32 23.17
C PHE A 754 27.26 -18.83 24.07
N ARG A 755 27.04 -19.78 24.98
CA ARG A 755 28.13 -20.32 25.85
C ARG A 755 29.31 -20.88 25.04
N GLU A 756 29.02 -21.49 23.90
CA GLU A 756 30.03 -22.04 22.98
C GLU A 756 30.68 -20.98 22.06
N ASN A 757 30.26 -19.72 22.14
CA ASN A 757 30.58 -18.66 21.17
C ASN A 757 30.39 -19.12 19.73
N LYS A 758 29.24 -19.75 19.45
CA LYS A 758 28.94 -20.33 18.13
C LYS A 758 29.01 -19.24 17.06
N PRO A 759 29.78 -19.43 15.97
CA PRO A 759 29.81 -18.53 14.84
C PRO A 759 28.41 -18.22 14.31
N TRP A 760 28.12 -16.94 14.03
CA TRP A 760 26.76 -16.50 13.73
C TRP A 760 26.17 -17.12 12.46
N ASN A 761 27.00 -17.34 11.43
CA ASN A 761 26.62 -18.07 10.23
C ASN A 761 26.15 -19.51 10.54
N ARG A 762 26.82 -20.19 11.47
CA ARG A 762 26.47 -21.55 11.90
C ARG A 762 25.21 -21.56 12.76
N PHE A 763 25.08 -20.59 13.67
CA PHE A 763 23.84 -20.38 14.44
C PHE A 763 22.62 -20.23 13.52
N MET A 764 22.70 -19.36 12.50
CA MET A 764 21.61 -19.16 11.56
C MET A 764 21.35 -20.41 10.70
N THR A 765 22.41 -21.05 10.18
CA THR A 765 22.27 -22.25 9.34
C THR A 765 21.56 -23.38 10.09
N GLU A 766 22.01 -23.69 11.31
CA GLU A 766 21.37 -24.71 12.16
C GLU A 766 19.91 -24.39 12.48
N LEU A 767 19.59 -23.11 12.69
CA LEU A 767 18.23 -22.66 12.93
C LEU A 767 17.34 -22.84 11.68
N LEU A 768 17.85 -22.39 10.53
CA LEU A 768 17.15 -22.37 9.24
C LEU A 768 16.88 -23.79 8.71
N THR A 769 17.85 -24.69 8.85
CA THR A 769 17.75 -26.09 8.38
C THR A 769 17.26 -27.04 9.48
N ALA A 770 16.73 -26.52 10.60
CA ALA A 770 16.28 -27.36 11.70
C ALA A 770 15.18 -28.33 11.28
N GLU A 771 15.33 -29.59 11.68
CA GLU A 771 14.38 -30.69 11.46
C GLU A 771 14.29 -31.60 12.68
N GLY A 772 13.26 -32.44 12.73
CA GLY A 772 13.08 -33.43 13.78
C GLY A 772 11.87 -33.17 14.65
N ASN A 773 11.95 -33.65 15.89
CA ASN A 773 10.83 -33.65 16.83
C ASN A 773 10.88 -32.40 17.72
N THR A 774 9.76 -31.69 17.85
CA THR A 774 9.68 -30.44 18.65
C THR A 774 9.91 -30.62 20.15
N HIS A 775 9.88 -31.84 20.68
CA HIS A 775 10.23 -32.17 22.07
C HIS A 775 11.65 -32.70 22.25
N LYS A 776 12.45 -32.75 21.17
CA LYS A 776 13.84 -33.20 21.19
C LYS A 776 14.79 -32.16 20.59
N ASN A 777 14.38 -31.48 19.53
CA ASN A 777 15.16 -30.45 18.85
C ASN A 777 14.51 -29.07 19.02
N GLY A 778 15.12 -28.21 19.83
CA GLY A 778 14.63 -26.87 20.18
C GLY A 778 14.38 -25.96 18.98
N PRO A 779 15.37 -25.74 18.09
CA PRO A 779 15.24 -24.98 16.84
C PRO A 779 13.95 -25.22 16.02
N VAL A 780 13.45 -26.47 16.00
CA VAL A 780 12.22 -26.83 15.25
C VAL A 780 10.96 -26.11 15.79
N ALA A 781 11.00 -25.61 17.02
CA ALA A 781 9.90 -24.84 17.61
C ALA A 781 9.54 -23.59 16.79
N ILE A 782 10.48 -23.01 16.04
CA ILE A 782 10.23 -21.87 15.16
C ILE A 782 9.29 -22.26 14.02
N TRP A 783 9.48 -23.41 13.40
CA TRP A 783 8.61 -23.87 12.29
C TRP A 783 7.21 -24.23 12.77
N ARG A 784 7.09 -24.67 14.02
CA ARG A 784 5.78 -24.84 14.65
C ARG A 784 5.05 -23.50 14.85
N ASP A 785 5.77 -22.39 14.93
CA ASP A 785 5.23 -21.03 14.98
C ASP A 785 4.97 -20.45 13.59
N LYS A 786 6.04 -20.40 12.76
CA LYS A 786 6.09 -19.91 11.38
C LYS A 786 5.74 -21.05 10.44
N ARG A 787 4.51 -21.52 10.58
CA ARG A 787 4.00 -22.75 9.96
C ARG A 787 3.91 -22.69 8.45
N GLU A 788 3.53 -21.53 7.93
CA GLU A 788 3.32 -21.33 6.51
C GLU A 788 4.58 -20.72 5.87
N PRO A 789 4.92 -21.09 4.62
CA PRO A 789 6.14 -20.61 3.95
C PRO A 789 6.30 -19.07 3.95
N ILE A 790 5.17 -18.37 3.85
CA ILE A 790 5.08 -16.90 3.90
C ILE A 790 5.49 -16.33 5.27
N ASP A 791 5.13 -16.98 6.36
CA ASP A 791 5.49 -16.52 7.72
C ASP A 791 6.98 -16.72 7.98
N ALA A 792 7.54 -17.83 7.46
CA ALA A 792 8.96 -18.11 7.51
C ALA A 792 9.78 -17.09 6.69
N ALA A 793 9.32 -16.74 5.49
CA ALA A 793 9.97 -15.71 4.67
C ALA A 793 9.99 -14.33 5.36
N THR A 794 8.87 -13.91 5.95
CA THR A 794 8.81 -12.65 6.71
C THR A 794 9.77 -12.68 7.89
N PHE A 795 9.75 -13.76 8.69
CA PHE A 795 10.61 -13.91 9.87
C PHE A 795 12.11 -13.87 9.52
N ILE A 796 12.53 -14.64 8.52
CA ILE A 796 13.93 -14.71 8.10
C ILE A 796 14.38 -13.40 7.45
N GLY A 797 13.55 -12.81 6.59
CA GLY A 797 13.82 -11.52 5.96
C GLY A 797 14.06 -10.41 6.99
N GLN A 798 13.16 -10.29 7.96
CA GLN A 798 13.25 -9.23 8.96
C GLN A 798 14.41 -9.42 9.93
N ILE A 799 14.57 -10.61 10.52
CA ILE A 799 15.53 -10.81 11.62
C ILE A 799 16.96 -10.93 11.11
N PHE A 800 17.18 -11.69 10.03
CA PHE A 800 18.52 -12.05 9.57
C PHE A 800 18.99 -11.26 8.36
N LEU A 801 18.10 -10.63 7.58
CA LEU A 801 18.47 -9.80 6.43
C LEU A 801 18.18 -8.30 6.65
N GLY A 802 17.38 -7.95 7.68
CA GLY A 802 16.93 -6.57 7.86
C GLY A 802 15.99 -6.08 6.75
N VAL A 803 15.34 -7.01 6.04
CA VAL A 803 14.44 -6.73 4.91
C VAL A 803 13.00 -7.00 5.33
N ARG A 804 12.18 -5.94 5.38
CA ARG A 804 10.76 -6.03 5.74
C ARG A 804 9.90 -6.34 4.52
N LEU A 805 9.73 -7.62 4.24
CA LEU A 805 8.97 -8.12 3.08
C LEU A 805 7.44 -8.12 3.30
N GLU A 806 6.92 -8.01 4.54
CA GLU A 806 5.49 -8.23 4.83
C GLU A 806 4.54 -7.33 4.02
N CYS A 807 4.88 -6.05 3.76
CA CYS A 807 4.00 -5.20 2.95
C CYS A 807 3.94 -5.67 1.49
N ALA A 808 4.98 -6.35 1.00
CA ALA A 808 5.05 -6.89 -0.36
C ALA A 808 4.11 -8.10 -0.56
N LYS A 809 3.66 -8.73 0.52
CA LYS A 809 2.74 -9.88 0.52
C LYS A 809 1.44 -9.63 -0.23
N CYS A 810 0.88 -8.43 -0.11
CA CYS A 810 -0.43 -8.10 -0.67
C CYS A 810 -0.36 -7.22 -1.92
N HIS A 811 0.67 -6.37 -2.02
CA HIS A 811 0.88 -5.43 -3.13
C HIS A 811 2.36 -4.99 -3.16
N HIS A 812 2.79 -4.25 -4.17
CA HIS A 812 4.16 -3.69 -4.19
C HIS A 812 4.43 -2.81 -2.97
N HIS A 813 5.60 -2.95 -2.34
CA HIS A 813 5.94 -2.15 -1.17
C HIS A 813 5.90 -0.65 -1.50
N PRO A 814 5.25 0.21 -0.67
CA PRO A 814 4.99 1.60 -1.05
C PRO A 814 6.25 2.46 -1.17
N THR A 815 7.32 2.13 -0.45
CA THR A 815 8.57 2.91 -0.40
C THR A 815 9.82 2.10 -0.75
N GLU A 816 9.67 0.87 -1.25
CA GLU A 816 10.80 -0.01 -1.57
C GLU A 816 10.59 -0.70 -2.91
N LYS A 817 11.67 -1.30 -3.42
CA LYS A 817 11.69 -2.04 -4.69
C LYS A 817 11.01 -3.41 -4.62
N TRP A 818 10.63 -3.87 -3.42
CA TRP A 818 10.09 -5.22 -3.22
C TRP A 818 8.67 -5.34 -3.73
N ASP A 819 8.45 -6.34 -4.58
CA ASP A 819 7.14 -6.67 -5.11
C ASP A 819 6.59 -7.99 -4.54
N GLN A 820 5.35 -8.31 -4.91
CA GLN A 820 4.71 -9.55 -4.49
C GLN A 820 5.46 -10.78 -5.02
N THR A 821 6.06 -10.70 -6.21
CA THR A 821 6.87 -11.80 -6.76
C THR A 821 8.08 -12.07 -5.88
N ASP A 822 8.81 -11.04 -5.45
CA ASP A 822 9.94 -11.15 -4.51
C ASP A 822 9.53 -11.83 -3.21
N TYR A 823 8.40 -11.41 -2.63
CA TYR A 823 7.86 -11.99 -1.40
C TYR A 823 7.63 -13.49 -1.53
N TYR A 824 6.88 -13.89 -2.57
CA TYR A 824 6.51 -15.28 -2.77
C TYR A 824 7.69 -16.15 -3.24
N GLN A 825 8.64 -15.61 -3.99
CA GLN A 825 9.86 -16.34 -4.33
C GLN A 825 10.78 -16.57 -3.13
N MET A 826 10.82 -15.64 -2.16
CA MET A 826 11.47 -15.89 -0.88
C MET A 826 10.71 -16.97 -0.08
N ALA A 827 9.38 -16.94 -0.09
CA ALA A 827 8.56 -17.98 0.53
C ALA A 827 8.74 -19.37 -0.10
N ALA A 828 9.06 -19.44 -1.39
CA ALA A 828 9.25 -20.71 -2.10
C ALA A 828 10.35 -21.59 -1.48
N PHE A 829 11.37 -21.01 -0.82
CA PHE A 829 12.41 -21.74 -0.08
C PHE A 829 11.87 -22.62 1.06
N PHE A 830 10.67 -22.35 1.57
CA PHE A 830 10.10 -23.05 2.73
C PHE A 830 9.00 -24.05 2.35
N THR A 831 8.68 -24.20 1.06
CA THR A 831 7.53 -25.00 0.56
C THR A 831 7.71 -26.52 0.73
N GLN A 832 8.95 -26.99 0.82
CA GLN A 832 9.29 -28.40 0.98
C GLN A 832 9.37 -28.86 2.44
N MET A 833 9.10 -27.98 3.40
CA MET A 833 8.95 -28.37 4.80
C MET A 833 7.63 -29.09 5.02
N LYS A 834 7.72 -30.34 5.48
CA LYS A 834 6.56 -31.16 5.84
C LYS A 834 6.49 -31.36 7.35
N ARG A 835 5.28 -31.61 7.83
CA ARG A 835 4.96 -31.76 9.25
C ARG A 835 3.96 -32.88 9.48
N LYS A 836 4.06 -33.53 10.64
CA LYS A 836 3.13 -34.57 11.11
C LYS A 836 2.88 -34.42 12.61
N GLY A 837 1.61 -34.37 13.01
CA GLY A 837 1.14 -34.24 14.40
C GLY A 837 -0.23 -33.55 14.49
N GLN A 838 -0.73 -33.32 15.71
CA GLN A 838 -2.11 -32.82 15.95
C GLN A 838 -2.32 -31.31 15.69
N GLY A 839 -1.28 -30.55 15.31
CA GLY A 839 -1.42 -29.13 14.95
C GLY A 839 -1.39 -28.16 16.14
N ILE A 840 -1.76 -26.89 15.88
CA ILE A 840 -1.94 -25.86 16.90
C ILE A 840 -3.43 -25.84 17.29
N SER A 841 -3.77 -26.38 18.47
CA SER A 841 -5.05 -26.10 19.12
C SER A 841 -4.80 -25.49 20.49
N ALA A 842 -5.32 -24.28 20.74
CA ALA A 842 -5.34 -23.74 22.09
C ALA A 842 -6.49 -24.40 22.87
N PRO A 843 -6.30 -24.84 24.14
CA PRO A 843 -5.11 -24.76 24.99
C PRO A 843 -4.23 -26.03 24.97
N ILE A 844 -4.45 -26.97 24.04
CA ILE A 844 -3.89 -28.34 24.03
C ILE A 844 -2.54 -28.45 23.26
N SER A 845 -1.87 -27.34 22.95
CA SER A 845 -0.69 -27.30 22.05
C SER A 845 0.62 -27.84 22.65
N GLY A 846 0.55 -28.84 23.53
CA GLY A 846 1.68 -29.50 24.18
C GLY A 846 2.17 -30.79 23.52
N GLU A 847 1.55 -31.29 22.45
CA GLU A 847 1.95 -32.56 21.81
C GLU A 847 3.12 -32.39 20.82
N PRO A 848 4.03 -33.39 20.68
CA PRO A 848 5.17 -33.31 19.77
C PRO A 848 4.73 -33.35 18.31
N GLU A 849 5.38 -32.53 17.48
CA GLU A 849 5.28 -32.60 16.02
C GLU A 849 6.62 -33.05 15.43
N GLN A 850 6.56 -33.83 14.36
CA GLN A 850 7.70 -34.18 13.54
C GLN A 850 7.75 -33.25 12.32
N TRP A 851 8.91 -32.64 12.07
CA TRP A 851 9.18 -31.78 10.92
C TRP A 851 10.36 -32.34 10.12
N TRP A 852 10.28 -32.30 8.79
CA TRP A 852 11.33 -32.78 7.90
C TRP A 852 11.28 -32.11 6.53
N PHE A 853 12.42 -32.06 5.85
CA PHE A 853 12.48 -31.73 4.43
C PHE A 853 11.98 -32.92 3.60
N ALA A 854 11.02 -32.69 2.70
CA ALA A 854 10.59 -33.67 1.73
C ALA A 854 11.12 -33.32 0.33
N PRO A 855 11.79 -34.25 -0.37
CA PRO A 855 12.23 -34.02 -1.74
C PRO A 855 11.08 -33.64 -2.69
N GLY A 856 11.34 -32.71 -3.60
CA GLY A 856 10.40 -32.25 -4.62
C GLY A 856 10.73 -30.88 -5.18
N THR A 857 10.03 -30.47 -6.23
CA THR A 857 10.19 -29.14 -6.84
C THR A 857 9.69 -28.04 -5.89
N ALA A 858 10.60 -27.23 -5.35
CA ALA A 858 10.26 -26.05 -4.55
C ALA A 858 9.58 -24.98 -5.43
N SER A 859 8.32 -24.66 -5.13
CA SER A 859 7.58 -23.61 -5.82
C SER A 859 6.37 -23.16 -5.03
N ILE A 860 5.91 -21.92 -5.27
CA ILE A 860 4.68 -21.39 -4.69
C ILE A 860 3.85 -20.67 -5.77
N GLU A 861 2.52 -20.78 -5.68
CA GLU A 861 1.62 -20.09 -6.61
C GLU A 861 1.53 -18.59 -6.25
N HIS A 862 1.79 -17.72 -7.21
CA HIS A 862 1.54 -16.29 -7.04
C HIS A 862 0.02 -16.04 -6.87
N PRO A 863 -0.43 -15.33 -5.81
CA PRO A 863 -1.85 -15.26 -5.44
C PRO A 863 -2.73 -14.63 -6.53
N VAL A 864 -2.19 -13.65 -7.27
CA VAL A 864 -2.88 -12.94 -8.37
C VAL A 864 -2.69 -13.62 -9.72
N THR A 865 -1.44 -13.69 -10.22
CA THR A 865 -1.15 -14.18 -11.58
C THR A 865 -1.28 -15.69 -11.75
N LYS A 866 -1.37 -16.46 -10.66
CA LYS A 866 -1.47 -17.93 -10.66
C LYS A 866 -0.26 -18.65 -11.24
N VAL A 867 0.82 -17.92 -11.53
CA VAL A 867 2.09 -18.47 -11.99
C VAL A 867 2.79 -19.17 -10.83
N LEU A 868 3.35 -20.35 -11.10
CA LEU A 868 4.23 -21.04 -10.16
C LEU A 868 5.60 -20.36 -10.13
N LEU A 869 5.95 -19.81 -8.99
CA LEU A 869 7.20 -19.10 -8.72
C LEU A 869 8.21 -20.04 -8.08
N LYS A 870 9.45 -19.99 -8.57
CA LYS A 870 10.59 -20.74 -8.03
C LYS A 870 11.39 -19.92 -7.00
N PRO A 871 12.17 -20.57 -6.12
CA PRO A 871 12.98 -19.88 -5.11
C PRO A 871 13.96 -18.87 -5.71
N ARG A 872 13.90 -17.64 -5.21
CA ARG A 872 14.82 -16.55 -5.55
C ARG A 872 15.11 -15.72 -4.31
N PRO A 873 16.38 -15.53 -3.91
CA PRO A 873 16.71 -14.64 -2.81
C PRO A 873 16.37 -13.18 -3.13
N PRO A 874 16.14 -12.33 -2.11
CA PRO A 874 15.85 -10.91 -2.33
C PRO A 874 16.95 -10.21 -3.14
N ALA A 875 16.55 -9.51 -4.22
CA ALA A 875 17.44 -8.74 -5.10
C ALA A 875 18.58 -9.54 -5.78
N ASP A 876 18.43 -10.86 -5.91
CA ASP A 876 19.38 -11.71 -6.63
C ASP A 876 18.67 -12.52 -7.74
N LYS A 877 19.43 -13.33 -8.48
CA LYS A 877 18.91 -14.20 -9.52
C LYS A 877 18.30 -15.48 -8.94
N GLU A 878 17.39 -16.10 -9.69
CA GLU A 878 16.87 -17.42 -9.37
C GLU A 878 18.03 -18.42 -9.24
N ILE A 879 18.03 -19.20 -8.16
CA ILE A 879 19.05 -20.23 -7.91
C ILE A 879 18.44 -21.58 -8.33
N PRO A 880 19.05 -22.33 -9.26
CA PRO A 880 18.61 -23.68 -9.57
C PRO A 880 18.79 -24.62 -8.36
N ILE A 881 17.72 -25.29 -7.94
CA ILE A 881 17.72 -26.21 -6.80
C ILE A 881 17.20 -27.57 -7.26
N ALA A 882 17.99 -28.62 -7.04
CA ALA A 882 17.59 -29.99 -7.37
C ALA A 882 16.50 -30.49 -6.41
N GLU A 883 15.62 -31.40 -6.86
CA GLU A 883 14.52 -31.89 -6.01
C GLU A 883 14.98 -32.60 -4.74
N SER A 884 16.18 -33.19 -4.75
CA SER A 884 16.80 -33.85 -3.59
C SER A 884 17.51 -32.90 -2.64
N GLN A 885 17.66 -31.62 -3.01
CA GLN A 885 18.40 -30.62 -2.25
C GLN A 885 17.43 -29.79 -1.42
N ASP A 886 17.74 -29.61 -0.13
CA ASP A 886 16.94 -28.74 0.75
C ASP A 886 17.09 -27.27 0.32
N PRO A 887 16.01 -26.60 -0.13
CA PRO A 887 16.09 -25.19 -0.52
C PRO A 887 16.54 -24.28 0.63
N ARG A 888 16.24 -24.63 1.88
CA ARG A 888 16.66 -23.84 3.05
C ARG A 888 18.17 -23.87 3.24
N ALA A 889 18.83 -24.97 2.92
CA ALA A 889 20.29 -25.06 2.95
C ALA A 889 20.91 -24.17 1.87
N VAL A 890 20.33 -24.15 0.66
CA VAL A 890 20.74 -23.23 -0.42
C VAL A 890 20.56 -21.76 -0.01
N LEU A 891 19.45 -21.45 0.65
CA LEU A 891 19.23 -20.12 1.22
C LEU A 891 20.28 -19.78 2.29
N ALA A 892 20.60 -20.72 3.19
CA ALA A 892 21.65 -20.54 4.21
C ALA A 892 23.02 -20.25 3.58
N ASP A 893 23.40 -20.98 2.53
CA ASP A 893 24.64 -20.78 1.79
C ASP A 893 24.69 -19.40 1.13
N TRP A 894 23.58 -18.94 0.55
CA TRP A 894 23.48 -17.59 -0.02
C TRP A 894 23.57 -16.49 1.06
N MET A 895 22.89 -16.67 2.19
CA MET A 895 22.88 -15.69 3.28
C MET A 895 24.27 -15.58 3.92
N THR A 896 24.97 -16.69 4.11
CA THR A 896 26.30 -16.75 4.75
C THR A 896 27.46 -16.53 3.79
N ASN A 897 27.16 -16.24 2.52
CA ASN A 897 28.17 -15.87 1.54
C ASN A 897 28.83 -14.54 1.94
N PRO A 898 30.17 -14.44 1.97
CA PRO A 898 30.88 -13.19 2.29
C PRO A 898 30.51 -11.99 1.42
N LYS A 899 29.94 -12.20 0.24
CA LYS A 899 29.48 -11.14 -0.67
C LYS A 899 28.02 -10.72 -0.44
N ASN A 900 27.31 -11.38 0.48
CA ASN A 900 25.92 -11.05 0.79
C ASN A 900 25.85 -9.67 1.48
N PRO A 901 25.11 -8.70 0.94
CA PRO A 901 25.09 -7.34 1.48
C PRO A 901 24.13 -7.16 2.67
N TYR A 902 23.39 -8.21 3.08
CA TYR A 902 22.32 -8.10 4.06
C TYR A 902 22.67 -8.78 5.39
N PHE A 903 23.13 -10.04 5.33
CA PHE A 903 23.25 -10.89 6.51
C PHE A 903 24.21 -10.35 7.59
N ALA A 904 25.44 -10.00 7.19
CA ALA A 904 26.44 -9.47 8.11
C ALA A 904 26.06 -8.07 8.62
N GLN A 905 25.50 -7.22 7.76
CA GLN A 905 25.08 -5.87 8.14
C GLN A 905 23.96 -5.89 9.17
N ALA A 906 22.96 -6.76 9.02
CA ALA A 906 21.82 -6.85 9.93
C ALA A 906 22.26 -7.19 11.37
N VAL A 907 23.14 -8.19 11.55
CA VAL A 907 23.63 -8.58 12.88
C VAL A 907 24.57 -7.54 13.47
N VAL A 908 25.50 -7.01 12.67
CA VAL A 908 26.44 -5.97 13.10
C VAL A 908 25.69 -4.74 13.59
N ASN A 909 24.68 -4.29 12.84
CA ASN A 909 23.89 -3.13 13.20
C ASN A 909 23.11 -3.32 14.52
N ARG A 910 22.57 -4.52 14.76
CA ARG A 910 21.86 -4.85 15.99
C ARG A 910 22.79 -4.94 17.21
N VAL A 911 23.98 -5.51 17.04
CA VAL A 911 25.03 -5.51 18.09
C VAL A 911 25.49 -4.08 18.35
N TRP A 912 25.81 -3.31 17.31
CA TRP A 912 26.17 -1.89 17.42
C TRP A 912 25.11 -1.10 18.20
N SER A 913 23.84 -1.24 17.84
CA SER A 913 22.73 -0.57 18.54
C SER A 913 22.67 -0.92 20.02
N SER A 914 22.97 -2.18 20.37
CA SER A 914 22.99 -2.62 21.77
C SER A 914 24.08 -1.92 22.60
N PHE A 915 25.24 -1.59 22.02
CA PHE A 915 26.34 -0.88 22.69
C PHE A 915 26.26 0.64 22.58
N MET A 916 25.74 1.16 21.47
CA MET A 916 25.74 2.59 21.17
C MET A 916 24.38 3.26 21.40
N GLY A 917 23.32 2.47 21.66
CA GLY A 917 21.95 2.93 21.93
C GLY A 917 21.12 3.21 20.68
N ARG A 918 21.73 3.17 19.50
CA ARG A 918 21.08 3.41 18.22
C ARG A 918 21.85 2.68 17.13
N GLY A 919 21.12 1.99 16.23
CA GLY A 919 21.72 1.38 15.05
C GLY A 919 22.26 2.41 14.07
N ILE A 920 23.25 2.03 13.27
CA ILE A 920 23.72 2.82 12.12
C ILE A 920 22.57 2.94 11.11
N VAL A 921 21.77 1.88 10.99
CA VAL A 921 20.40 1.92 10.46
C VAL A 921 19.44 1.83 11.66
N ASP A 922 18.48 2.75 11.75
CA ASP A 922 17.50 2.78 12.83
C ASP A 922 16.09 3.00 12.25
N PRO A 923 15.08 2.16 12.56
CA PRO A 923 15.13 0.96 13.39
C PRO A 923 16.13 -0.10 12.90
N VAL A 924 16.61 -0.96 13.81
CA VAL A 924 17.79 -1.81 13.54
C VAL A 924 17.59 -2.91 12.50
N ASP A 925 16.35 -3.16 12.10
CA ASP A 925 15.92 -4.16 11.12
C ASP A 925 15.23 -3.54 9.89
N ASP A 926 15.41 -2.23 9.67
CA ASP A 926 14.75 -1.46 8.60
C ASP A 926 15.74 -1.02 7.51
N PHE A 927 16.40 -1.98 6.87
CA PHE A 927 17.36 -1.73 5.78
C PHE A 927 16.61 -1.48 4.48
N ARG A 928 16.20 -0.23 4.31
CA ARG A 928 15.46 0.24 3.15
C ARG A 928 16.27 1.28 2.37
N ALA A 929 16.07 1.37 1.05
CA ALA A 929 16.67 2.46 0.28
C ALA A 929 16.25 3.82 0.85
N SER A 930 14.99 3.92 1.29
CA SER A 930 14.41 5.10 1.93
C SER A 930 14.86 5.35 3.38
N ASN A 931 15.65 4.44 3.99
CA ASN A 931 16.26 4.58 5.32
C ASN A 931 17.74 4.16 5.28
N PRO A 932 18.61 4.93 4.62
CA PRO A 932 20.01 4.56 4.49
C PRO A 932 20.75 4.65 5.83
N PRO A 933 21.88 3.92 5.97
CA PRO A 933 22.72 4.03 7.15
C PRO A 933 23.24 5.45 7.37
N THR A 934 23.31 5.91 8.63
CA THR A 934 23.88 7.21 9.02
C THR A 934 25.38 7.30 8.73
N ASN A 935 26.08 6.16 8.73
CA ASN A 935 27.47 6.03 8.32
C ASN A 935 27.67 4.72 7.53
N PRO A 936 27.42 4.71 6.21
CA PRO A 936 27.52 3.50 5.39
C PRO A 936 28.91 2.88 5.41
N ALA A 937 29.97 3.71 5.37
CA ALA A 937 31.34 3.22 5.39
C ALA A 937 31.68 2.47 6.69
N LEU A 938 31.15 2.94 7.83
CA LEU A 938 31.30 2.24 9.12
C LEU A 938 30.57 0.90 9.12
N LEU A 939 29.33 0.86 8.63
CA LEU A 939 28.54 -0.37 8.56
C LEU A 939 29.20 -1.41 7.64
N ASP A 940 29.64 -0.98 6.45
CA ASP A 940 30.32 -1.84 5.47
C ASP A 940 31.63 -2.40 6.05
N TRP A 941 32.41 -1.56 6.74
CA TRP A 941 33.66 -1.98 7.36
C TRP A 941 33.43 -2.98 8.50
N LEU A 942 32.49 -2.71 9.41
CA LEU A 942 32.16 -3.63 10.51
C LEU A 942 31.63 -4.97 9.99
N ALA A 943 30.81 -4.96 8.93
CA ALA A 943 30.31 -6.17 8.30
C ALA A 943 31.45 -6.99 7.66
N ALA A 944 32.38 -6.33 6.97
CA ALA A 944 33.54 -6.98 6.39
C ALA A 944 34.49 -7.57 7.46
N ASP A 945 34.77 -6.82 8.53
CA ASP A 945 35.58 -7.27 9.66
C ASP A 945 34.95 -8.49 10.35
N PHE A 946 33.64 -8.46 10.57
CA PHE A 946 32.90 -9.57 11.17
C PHE A 946 32.95 -10.85 10.32
N VAL A 947 32.82 -10.73 9.01
CA VAL A 947 32.93 -11.85 8.06
C VAL A 947 34.36 -12.39 8.02
N GLN A 948 35.37 -11.52 8.01
CA GLN A 948 36.79 -11.90 7.99
C GLN A 948 37.18 -12.70 9.24
N HIS A 949 36.59 -12.38 10.39
CA HIS A 949 36.82 -13.07 11.66
C HIS A 949 35.84 -14.23 11.90
N GLY A 950 35.29 -14.81 10.82
CA GLY A 950 34.50 -16.04 10.90
C GLY A 950 33.16 -15.88 11.61
N TYR A 951 32.54 -14.69 11.53
CA TYR A 951 31.25 -14.40 12.15
C TYR A 951 31.27 -14.51 13.69
N ASP A 952 32.40 -14.19 14.34
CA ASP A 952 32.57 -14.20 15.79
C ASP A 952 31.98 -12.95 16.47
N LEU A 953 30.93 -13.15 17.27
CA LEU A 953 30.26 -12.06 17.99
C LEU A 953 31.15 -11.45 19.08
N LYS A 954 31.95 -12.24 19.81
CA LYS A 954 32.85 -11.70 20.84
C LYS A 954 33.91 -10.81 20.21
N HIS A 955 34.42 -11.16 19.03
CA HIS A 955 35.34 -10.29 18.27
C HIS A 955 34.70 -8.94 17.94
N LEU A 956 33.50 -8.92 17.36
CA LEU A 956 32.78 -7.68 17.06
C LEU A 956 32.57 -6.82 18.32
N MET A 957 32.10 -7.41 19.41
CA MET A 957 31.85 -6.71 20.67
C MET A 957 33.13 -6.12 21.27
N ARG A 958 34.23 -6.89 21.22
CA ARG A 958 35.57 -6.44 21.64
C ARG A 958 36.03 -5.25 20.80
N THR A 959 35.87 -5.30 19.49
CA THR A 959 36.25 -4.22 18.57
C THR A 959 35.46 -2.94 18.88
N ILE A 960 34.15 -3.04 19.15
CA ILE A 960 33.32 -1.88 19.54
C ILE A 960 33.79 -1.29 20.87
N MET A 961 33.89 -2.11 21.93
CA MET A 961 34.25 -1.62 23.27
C MET A 961 35.67 -1.03 23.37
N ARG A 962 36.59 -1.45 22.49
CA ARG A 962 37.96 -0.90 22.41
C ARG A 962 38.04 0.43 21.67
N SER A 963 37.01 0.84 20.94
CA SER A 963 37.00 2.11 20.21
C SER A 963 37.05 3.31 21.16
N GLN A 964 37.63 4.41 20.70
CA GLN A 964 37.55 5.69 21.39
C GLN A 964 36.11 6.23 21.38
N ILE A 965 35.34 5.97 20.32
CA ILE A 965 33.92 6.38 20.22
C ILE A 965 33.06 5.77 21.34
N TYR A 966 33.29 4.50 21.69
CA TYR A 966 32.60 3.88 22.83
C TYR A 966 33.01 4.46 24.18
N ARG A 967 34.18 5.12 24.26
CA ARG A 967 34.69 5.79 25.47
C ARG A 967 34.32 7.26 25.57
N LEU A 968 33.40 7.76 24.76
CA LEU A 968 32.96 9.15 24.89
C LEU A 968 32.03 9.30 26.11
N SER A 969 32.10 10.46 26.77
CA SER A 969 31.17 10.85 27.83
C SER A 969 29.77 11.07 27.26
N SER A 970 28.75 10.98 28.12
CA SER A 970 27.38 11.35 27.75
C SER A 970 27.12 12.86 27.79
N LEU A 971 28.01 13.61 28.43
CA LEU A 971 27.92 15.06 28.52
C LEU A 971 28.18 15.68 27.15
N PRO A 972 27.23 16.45 26.59
CA PRO A 972 27.42 17.09 25.30
C PRO A 972 28.39 18.28 25.42
N ASN A 973 29.04 18.62 24.31
CA ASN A 973 29.75 19.87 24.12
C ASN A 973 28.90 20.85 23.29
N GLU A 974 29.39 22.07 23.09
CA GLU A 974 28.68 23.14 22.37
C GLU A 974 28.29 22.77 20.93
N THR A 975 29.01 21.84 20.30
CA THR A 975 28.78 21.47 18.90
C THR A 975 27.82 20.30 18.76
N ASN A 976 27.71 19.41 19.75
CA ASN A 976 27.07 18.10 19.57
C ASN A 976 25.82 17.87 20.42
N ALA A 977 25.34 18.89 21.14
CA ALA A 977 24.16 18.78 22.00
C ALA A 977 22.89 18.32 21.23
N SER A 978 22.75 18.74 19.97
CA SER A 978 21.66 18.36 19.07
C SER A 978 21.90 17.05 18.32
N ASP A 979 23.07 16.43 18.43
CA ASP A 979 23.35 15.17 17.74
C ASP A 979 22.65 14.01 18.44
N LEU A 980 21.84 13.29 17.67
CA LEU A 980 21.08 12.11 18.10
C LEU A 980 21.41 10.87 17.27
N LYS A 981 22.26 10.96 16.23
CA LYS A 981 22.45 9.87 15.27
C LYS A 981 23.88 9.63 14.78
N ASN A 982 24.84 10.50 15.07
CA ASN A 982 26.20 10.42 14.54
C ASN A 982 27.26 9.91 15.53
N TYR A 983 26.86 9.52 16.75
CA TYR A 983 27.76 8.96 17.76
C TYR A 983 28.87 9.93 18.21
N SER A 984 28.57 11.23 18.22
CA SER A 984 29.47 12.25 18.77
C SER A 984 29.61 12.17 20.30
N ARG A 985 28.81 11.35 20.97
CA ARG A 985 28.82 11.13 22.43
C ARG A 985 28.18 9.80 22.77
N SER A 986 28.33 9.36 24.02
CA SER A 986 27.51 8.26 24.55
C SER A 986 26.09 8.74 24.78
N TYR A 987 25.10 8.01 24.27
CA TYR A 987 23.71 8.30 24.57
C TYR A 987 23.31 7.61 25.86
N ARG A 988 22.64 8.33 26.76
CA ARG A 988 22.12 7.75 28.00
C ARG A 988 21.04 6.74 27.64
N ARG A 989 21.23 5.49 28.05
CA ARG A 989 20.34 4.37 27.75
C ARG A 989 19.74 3.84 29.03
N ARG A 990 18.45 3.57 29.03
CA ARG A 990 17.82 2.94 30.17
C ARG A 990 18.26 1.48 30.27
N LEU A 991 18.45 1.00 31.50
CA LEU A 991 18.67 -0.43 31.73
C LEU A 991 17.42 -1.25 31.38
N PRO A 992 17.56 -2.35 30.63
CA PRO A 992 16.48 -3.31 30.42
C PRO A 992 15.96 -3.88 31.74
N ALA A 993 14.69 -4.30 31.74
CA ALA A 993 13.99 -4.82 32.92
C ALA A 993 14.79 -5.85 33.74
N GLU A 994 15.36 -6.85 33.09
CA GLU A 994 16.13 -7.93 33.69
C GLU A 994 17.46 -7.43 34.25
N THR A 995 18.19 -6.62 33.48
CA THR A 995 19.46 -6.02 33.92
C THR A 995 19.26 -5.10 35.11
N LEU A 996 18.17 -4.32 35.13
CA LEU A 996 17.87 -3.45 36.26
C LEU A 996 17.46 -4.25 37.50
N LEU A 997 16.66 -5.31 37.36
CA LEU A 997 16.30 -6.18 38.48
C LEU A 997 17.53 -6.89 39.04
N ASP A 998 18.39 -7.44 38.17
CA ASP A 998 19.65 -8.07 38.58
C ASP A 998 20.59 -7.06 39.27
N ALA A 999 20.61 -5.80 38.81
CA ALA A 999 21.36 -4.73 39.47
C ALA A 999 20.79 -4.40 40.86
N VAL A 1000 19.46 -4.32 41.01
CA VAL A 1000 18.80 -4.11 42.31
C VAL A 1000 19.12 -5.27 43.27
N CYS A 1001 19.00 -6.52 42.82
CA CYS A 1001 19.38 -7.70 43.59
C CYS A 1001 20.85 -7.67 44.02
N SER A 1002 21.76 -7.30 43.11
CA SER A 1002 23.19 -7.21 43.39
C SER A 1002 23.51 -6.14 44.43
N VAL A 1003 22.87 -4.97 44.35
CA VAL A 1003 23.11 -3.85 45.27
C VAL A 1003 22.51 -4.12 46.63
N THR A 1004 21.29 -4.66 46.69
CA THR A 1004 20.62 -4.99 47.95
C THR A 1004 21.16 -6.24 48.62
N GLU A 1005 21.89 -7.09 47.89
CA GLU A 1005 22.29 -8.45 48.30
C GLU A 1005 21.08 -9.38 48.57
N VAL A 1006 19.89 -9.01 48.08
CA VAL A 1006 18.66 -9.81 48.22
C VAL A 1006 18.30 -10.41 46.87
N LYS A 1007 18.18 -11.74 46.83
CA LYS A 1007 17.85 -12.47 45.61
C LYS A 1007 16.34 -12.48 45.36
N GLU A 1008 15.98 -12.41 44.08
CA GLU A 1008 14.62 -12.66 43.60
C GLU A 1008 14.44 -14.16 43.33
N THR A 1009 13.19 -14.65 43.41
CA THR A 1009 12.86 -16.04 43.04
C THR A 1009 11.87 -16.08 41.89
N PHE A 1010 12.08 -17.01 40.96
CA PHE A 1010 11.20 -17.20 39.81
C PHE A 1010 10.66 -18.63 39.79
N THR A 1011 9.34 -18.76 39.66
CA THR A 1011 8.66 -20.06 39.66
C THR A 1011 9.25 -20.99 38.60
N GLY A 1012 9.72 -22.18 39.01
CA GLY A 1012 10.29 -23.17 38.08
C GLY A 1012 11.73 -22.90 37.65
N LEU A 1013 12.43 -21.96 38.29
CA LEU A 1013 13.88 -21.78 38.20
C LEU A 1013 14.55 -22.01 39.56
N PRO A 1014 15.86 -22.28 39.61
CA PRO A 1014 16.62 -22.35 40.86
C PRO A 1014 16.46 -21.07 41.71
N PRO A 1015 16.50 -21.17 43.06
CA PRO A 1015 16.35 -20.00 43.95
C PRO A 1015 17.39 -18.90 43.79
N ASP A 1016 18.50 -19.18 43.11
CA ASP A 1016 19.60 -18.27 42.81
C ASP A 1016 19.65 -17.81 41.35
N ALA A 1017 18.61 -18.10 40.57
CA ALA A 1017 18.53 -17.70 39.17
C ALA A 1017 18.45 -16.17 39.01
N LEU A 1018 19.18 -15.66 38.02
CA LEU A 1018 19.15 -14.26 37.64
C LEU A 1018 17.91 -13.96 36.78
N ALA A 1019 17.44 -12.70 36.78
CA ALA A 1019 16.33 -12.25 35.96
C ALA A 1019 16.61 -12.49 34.46
N LYS A 1020 17.85 -12.30 34.00
CA LYS A 1020 18.25 -12.61 32.61
C LYS A 1020 18.26 -14.10 32.25
N GLN A 1021 18.10 -14.99 33.23
CA GLN A 1021 17.95 -16.44 33.01
C GLN A 1021 16.49 -16.85 32.82
N THR A 1022 15.54 -15.91 32.92
CA THR A 1022 14.15 -16.17 32.59
C THR A 1022 13.99 -16.47 31.10
N TRP A 1023 13.16 -17.49 30.80
CA TRP A 1023 13.03 -18.04 29.45
C TRP A 1023 11.66 -17.78 28.80
N ASN A 1024 10.72 -17.16 29.53
CA ASN A 1024 9.41 -16.76 29.01
C ASN A 1024 8.76 -15.63 29.84
N HIS A 1025 7.75 -14.97 29.26
CA HIS A 1025 6.98 -13.89 29.91
C HIS A 1025 5.89 -14.37 30.90
N LYS A 1026 5.59 -15.68 30.96
CA LYS A 1026 4.63 -16.25 31.92
C LYS A 1026 5.21 -16.37 33.33
N LEU A 1027 6.53 -16.26 33.48
CA LEU A 1027 7.19 -16.18 34.78
C LEU A 1027 6.81 -14.84 35.42
N GLU A 1028 6.11 -14.91 36.55
CA GLU A 1028 5.57 -13.76 37.27
C GLU A 1028 6.68 -12.83 37.76
N SER A 1029 6.61 -11.55 37.39
CA SER A 1029 7.47 -10.50 37.94
C SER A 1029 6.87 -9.12 37.68
N GLN A 1030 6.22 -8.55 38.70
CA GLN A 1030 5.65 -7.22 38.62
C GLN A 1030 6.71 -6.15 38.27
N PHE A 1031 7.94 -6.33 38.75
CA PHE A 1031 9.05 -5.44 38.42
C PHE A 1031 9.36 -5.49 36.92
N MET A 1032 9.64 -6.68 36.37
CA MET A 1032 10.02 -6.77 34.97
C MET A 1032 8.90 -6.32 34.02
N ASP A 1033 7.65 -6.60 34.37
CA ASP A 1033 6.49 -6.18 33.59
C ASP A 1033 6.30 -4.65 33.63
N ALA A 1034 6.49 -4.01 34.79
CA ALA A 1034 6.47 -2.54 34.89
C ALA A 1034 7.58 -1.89 34.05
N PHE A 1035 8.74 -2.54 33.93
CA PHE A 1035 9.89 -2.07 33.17
C PHE A 1035 9.92 -2.52 31.70
N GLY A 1036 8.81 -3.05 31.17
CA GLY A 1036 8.63 -3.26 29.74
C GLY A 1036 9.32 -4.51 29.20
N ARG A 1037 9.44 -5.58 30.00
CA ARG A 1037 9.90 -6.89 29.49
C ARG A 1037 9.08 -7.31 28.25
N PRO A 1038 9.72 -7.78 27.17
CA PRO A 1038 9.02 -8.20 25.96
C PRO A 1038 7.98 -9.31 26.21
N ASN A 1039 6.81 -9.18 25.57
CA ASN A 1039 5.76 -10.17 25.62
C ASN A 1039 5.68 -10.94 24.30
N ALA A 1040 6.09 -12.21 24.29
CA ALA A 1040 6.01 -13.06 23.10
C ALA A 1040 4.56 -13.38 22.64
N SER A 1041 3.54 -12.97 23.40
CA SER A 1041 2.13 -13.09 23.01
C SER A 1041 1.61 -11.93 22.16
N SER A 1042 2.31 -10.79 22.09
CA SER A 1042 1.96 -9.71 21.16
C SER A 1042 2.36 -10.07 19.72
N GLU A 1043 1.58 -9.60 18.74
CA GLU A 1043 1.66 -10.04 17.32
C GLU A 1043 2.93 -9.59 16.56
N CYS A 1044 3.84 -8.85 17.19
CA CYS A 1044 5.08 -8.38 16.57
C CYS A 1044 6.29 -8.92 17.36
N PRO A 1045 7.42 -9.32 16.74
CA PRO A 1045 8.66 -9.53 17.46
C PRO A 1045 9.05 -8.22 18.16
N CYS A 1046 8.72 -8.11 19.45
CA CYS A 1046 8.85 -6.85 20.18
C CYS A 1046 10.33 -6.60 20.44
N GLU A 1047 10.92 -5.64 19.73
CA GLU A 1047 12.14 -5.00 20.23
C GLU A 1047 11.85 -4.40 21.61
N ARG A 1048 12.85 -4.44 22.50
CA ARG A 1048 12.71 -4.00 23.88
C ARG A 1048 12.37 -2.50 23.93
N ASP A 1049 11.26 -2.14 24.56
CA ASP A 1049 10.89 -0.72 24.74
C ASP A 1049 11.65 -0.13 25.93
N ALA A 1050 12.51 0.85 25.64
CA ALA A 1050 13.28 1.57 26.65
C ALA A 1050 12.66 2.92 27.05
N LYS A 1051 11.45 3.24 26.55
CA LYS A 1051 10.80 4.53 26.83
C LYS A 1051 10.42 4.66 28.31
N PRO A 1052 10.56 5.88 28.87
CA PRO A 1052 10.13 6.15 30.24
C PRO A 1052 8.60 6.16 30.37
N SER A 1053 8.10 5.60 31.46
CA SER A 1053 6.69 5.63 31.85
C SER A 1053 6.52 6.03 33.31
N VAL A 1054 5.37 6.63 33.62
CA VAL A 1054 4.99 6.99 35.00
C VAL A 1054 4.89 5.75 35.89
N VAL A 1055 4.44 4.62 35.33
CA VAL A 1055 4.34 3.34 36.06
C VAL A 1055 5.69 2.91 36.62
N GLN A 1056 6.76 3.08 35.84
CA GLN A 1056 8.10 2.69 36.28
C GLN A 1056 8.63 3.58 37.40
N ALA A 1057 8.42 4.90 37.31
CA ALA A 1057 8.82 5.83 38.36
C ALA A 1057 8.07 5.55 39.67
N LEU A 1058 6.75 5.34 39.58
CA LEU A 1058 5.93 4.95 40.75
C LEU A 1058 6.35 3.60 41.33
N HIS A 1059 6.77 2.65 40.48
CA HIS A 1059 7.25 1.34 40.96
C HIS A 1059 8.54 1.47 41.79
N LEU A 1060 9.52 2.28 41.37
CA LEU A 1060 10.74 2.48 42.16
C LEU A 1060 10.48 3.20 43.49
N MET A 1061 9.49 4.11 43.52
CA MET A 1061 9.19 4.87 44.72
C MET A 1061 8.36 4.09 45.75
N ASN A 1062 7.41 3.27 45.29
CA ASN A 1062 6.34 2.74 46.14
C ASN A 1062 6.19 1.20 46.12
N SER A 1063 7.07 0.47 45.44
CA SER A 1063 6.98 -1.00 45.40
C SER A 1063 7.25 -1.60 46.79
N THR A 1064 6.27 -2.31 47.33
CA THR A 1064 6.42 -3.06 48.59
C THR A 1064 7.56 -4.06 48.49
N LYS A 1065 7.71 -4.71 47.33
CA LYS A 1065 8.77 -5.69 47.10
C LYS A 1065 10.16 -5.06 47.12
N LEU A 1066 10.31 -3.87 46.52
CA LEU A 1066 11.59 -3.15 46.58
C LEU A 1066 11.90 -2.70 48.01
N GLN A 1067 10.87 -2.25 48.74
CA GLN A 1067 11.02 -1.89 50.15
C GLN A 1067 11.45 -3.11 50.99
N ASP A 1068 10.84 -4.27 50.79
CA ASP A 1068 11.19 -5.52 51.48
C ASP A 1068 12.64 -5.96 51.21
N MET A 1069 13.16 -5.70 50.00
CA MET A 1069 14.57 -5.96 49.66
C MET A 1069 15.51 -4.99 50.39
N LEU A 1070 15.11 -3.72 50.54
CA LEU A 1070 15.91 -2.70 51.23
C LEU A 1070 16.01 -2.97 52.73
N VAL A 1071 14.90 -3.31 53.39
CA VAL A 1071 14.84 -3.55 54.84
C VAL A 1071 15.17 -5.00 55.25
N ASN A 1072 15.60 -5.83 54.29
CA ASN A 1072 15.83 -7.24 54.52
C ASN A 1072 16.94 -7.47 55.57
N ALA A 1073 16.67 -8.33 56.56
CA ALA A 1073 17.60 -8.58 57.66
C ALA A 1073 18.94 -9.21 57.24
N GLN A 1074 18.97 -9.85 56.06
CA GLN A 1074 20.15 -10.44 55.42
C GLN A 1074 20.70 -9.59 54.26
N GLY A 1075 20.09 -8.43 53.96
CA GLY A 1075 20.53 -7.55 52.88
C GLY A 1075 21.74 -6.68 53.23
N ARG A 1076 22.30 -6.01 52.22
CA ARG A 1076 23.47 -5.14 52.31
C ARG A 1076 23.29 -4.04 53.36
N ALA A 1077 22.12 -3.39 53.38
CA ALA A 1077 21.85 -2.30 54.30
C ALA A 1077 21.95 -2.75 55.77
N ALA A 1078 21.32 -3.89 56.10
CA ALA A 1078 21.39 -4.49 57.43
C ALA A 1078 22.82 -4.96 57.78
N ARG A 1079 23.56 -5.55 56.83
CA ARG A 1079 24.97 -5.95 57.01
C ARG A 1079 25.86 -4.74 57.33
N LEU A 1080 25.72 -3.65 56.58
CA LEU A 1080 26.51 -2.43 56.76
C LEU A 1080 26.14 -1.70 58.05
N ALA A 1081 24.85 -1.62 58.40
CA ALA A 1081 24.39 -1.01 59.64
C ALA A 1081 24.95 -1.72 60.88
N LYS A 1082 25.05 -3.06 60.85
CA LYS A 1082 25.61 -3.90 61.93
C LYS A 1082 27.15 -3.91 61.97
N SER A 1083 27.82 -3.35 60.96
CA SER A 1083 29.28 -3.31 60.89
C SER A 1083 29.88 -2.15 61.70
N ASP A 1084 31.16 -2.27 62.06
CA ASP A 1084 31.95 -1.24 62.74
C ASP A 1084 32.45 -0.12 61.78
N ALA A 1085 32.05 -0.14 60.51
CA ALA A 1085 32.48 0.84 59.51
C ALA A 1085 31.98 2.26 59.84
N LYS A 1086 32.79 3.29 59.60
CA LYS A 1086 32.32 4.68 59.79
C LYS A 1086 31.25 5.05 58.75
N PRO A 1087 30.35 6.02 59.03
CA PRO A 1087 29.35 6.46 58.07
C PRO A 1087 29.92 6.76 56.67
N GLU A 1088 31.09 7.39 56.60
CA GLU A 1088 31.77 7.71 55.35
C GLU A 1088 32.14 6.44 54.56
N GLN A 1089 32.64 5.40 55.26
CA GLN A 1089 33.02 4.13 54.65
C GLN A 1089 31.80 3.35 54.15
N ILE A 1090 30.68 3.44 54.87
CA ILE A 1090 29.40 2.85 54.44
C ILE A 1090 28.90 3.55 53.17
N VAL A 1091 28.93 4.89 53.14
CA VAL A 1091 28.54 5.67 51.96
C VAL A 1091 29.44 5.32 50.76
N GLU A 1092 30.76 5.23 50.93
CA GLU A 1092 31.65 4.79 49.85
C GLU A 1092 31.27 3.43 49.28
N GLU A 1093 30.98 2.43 50.13
CA GLU A 1093 30.58 1.10 49.68
C GLU A 1093 29.25 1.13 48.93
N LEU A 1094 28.27 1.92 49.38
CA LEU A 1094 26.99 2.09 48.69
C LEU A 1094 27.16 2.75 47.31
N TYR A 1095 27.99 3.78 47.20
CA TYR A 1095 28.28 4.44 45.91
C TYR A 1095 29.01 3.51 44.94
N LEU A 1096 29.97 2.72 45.44
CA LEU A 1096 30.66 1.72 44.61
C LEU A 1096 29.71 0.61 44.15
N ALA A 1097 28.81 0.15 45.00
CA ALA A 1097 27.81 -0.85 44.63
C ALA A 1097 26.80 -0.31 43.61
N CYS A 1098 26.27 0.90 43.84
CA CYS A 1098 25.24 1.50 42.99
C CYS A 1098 25.78 2.04 41.67
N PHE A 1099 26.90 2.77 41.70
CA PHE A 1099 27.43 3.57 40.59
C PHE A 1099 28.82 3.16 40.13
N SER A 1100 29.51 2.28 40.86
CA SER A 1100 30.90 1.87 40.54
C SER A 1100 31.91 3.03 40.59
N ARG A 1101 31.60 4.08 41.36
CA ARG A 1101 32.47 5.22 41.67
C ARG A 1101 32.43 5.57 43.14
N LEU A 1102 33.37 6.41 43.57
CA LEU A 1102 33.31 7.06 44.87
C LEU A 1102 32.38 8.30 44.80
N PRO A 1103 31.74 8.68 45.91
CA PRO A 1103 31.01 9.93 46.00
C PRO A 1103 31.97 11.12 45.89
N ASP A 1104 31.52 12.23 45.32
CA ASP A 1104 32.24 13.49 45.44
C ASP A 1104 32.11 14.10 46.86
N ALA A 1105 32.75 15.25 47.09
CA ALA A 1105 32.77 15.88 48.41
C ALA A 1105 31.40 16.39 48.87
N GLU A 1106 30.54 16.86 47.95
CA GLU A 1106 29.18 17.29 48.29
C GLU A 1106 28.26 16.09 48.53
N GLU A 1107 28.31 15.10 47.65
CA GLU A 1107 27.58 13.84 47.76
C GLU A 1107 27.91 13.11 49.07
N MET A 1108 29.18 13.04 49.45
CA MET A 1108 29.63 12.46 50.72
C MET A 1108 29.03 13.20 51.92
N LYS A 1109 29.06 14.54 51.89
CA LYS A 1109 28.49 15.38 52.95
C LYS A 1109 26.97 15.20 53.07
N ILE A 1110 26.26 15.17 51.94
CA ILE A 1110 24.80 14.99 51.91
C ILE A 1110 24.44 13.59 52.43
N ALA A 1111 25.09 12.53 51.92
CA ALA A 1111 24.77 11.15 52.31
C ALA A 1111 25.08 10.86 53.79
N THR A 1112 26.18 11.40 54.33
CA THR A 1112 26.51 11.26 55.75
C THR A 1112 25.58 12.03 56.68
N SER A 1113 24.95 13.12 56.21
CA SER A 1113 23.98 13.88 57.01
C SER A 1113 22.75 13.05 57.43
N ALA A 1114 22.40 12.03 56.64
CA ALA A 1114 21.31 11.10 56.94
C ALA A 1114 21.51 10.35 58.27
N PHE A 1115 22.76 10.08 58.66
CA PHE A 1115 23.09 9.41 59.94
C PHE A 1115 22.89 10.32 61.16
N THR A 1116 22.73 11.62 60.94
CA THR A 1116 22.51 12.63 61.99
C THR A 1116 21.11 13.24 61.96
N ALA A 1117 20.24 12.74 61.07
CA ALA A 1117 18.87 13.22 60.95
C ALA A 1117 18.04 12.90 62.20
N LYS A 1118 17.05 13.74 62.49
CA LYS A 1118 16.17 13.57 63.64
C LYS A 1118 15.41 12.24 63.53
N ASP A 1119 15.43 11.45 64.59
CA ASP A 1119 14.79 10.12 64.69
C ASP A 1119 15.40 9.03 63.80
N ALA A 1120 16.52 9.31 63.11
CA ALA A 1120 17.21 8.30 62.29
C ALA A 1120 18.02 7.33 63.17
N THR A 1121 17.75 6.03 62.99
CA THR A 1121 18.66 4.99 63.44
C THR A 1121 19.78 4.79 62.43
N ARG A 1122 20.89 4.19 62.85
CA ARG A 1122 21.97 3.81 61.93
C ARG A 1122 21.47 2.94 60.79
N GLN A 1123 20.52 2.04 61.04
CA GLN A 1123 19.97 1.17 60.01
C GLN A 1123 19.09 1.95 59.02
N THR A 1124 18.15 2.75 59.51
CA THR A 1124 17.27 3.56 58.65
C THR A 1124 18.07 4.56 57.81
N ALA A 1125 19.17 5.11 58.34
CA ALA A 1125 20.05 5.99 57.57
C ALA A 1125 20.72 5.28 56.37
N VAL A 1126 21.19 4.04 56.56
CA VAL A 1126 21.77 3.24 55.45
C VAL A 1126 20.70 2.89 54.42
N GLU A 1127 19.50 2.51 54.87
CA GLU A 1127 18.36 2.21 54.03
C GLU A 1127 17.92 3.43 53.19
N ASP A 1128 17.84 4.61 53.80
CA ASP A 1128 17.46 5.86 53.12
C ASP A 1128 18.49 6.32 52.09
N VAL A 1129 19.80 6.22 52.42
CA VAL A 1129 20.87 6.53 51.46
C VAL A 1129 20.79 5.55 50.29
N LEU A 1130 20.67 4.25 50.55
CA LEU A 1130 20.58 3.25 49.49
C LEU A 1130 19.34 3.43 48.61
N TRP A 1131 18.18 3.68 49.20
CA TRP A 1131 16.93 3.97 48.48
C TRP A 1131 17.08 5.19 47.57
N SER A 1132 17.74 6.25 48.06
CA SER A 1132 17.99 7.47 47.29
C SER A 1132 18.88 7.21 46.07
N LEU A 1133 19.92 6.37 46.22
CA LEU A 1133 20.79 6.00 45.12
C LEU A 1133 20.05 5.15 44.07
N LEU A 1134 19.25 4.17 44.48
CA LEU A 1134 18.47 3.32 43.57
C LEU A 1134 17.43 4.10 42.75
N ASN A 1135 16.88 5.18 43.31
CA ASN A 1135 15.89 6.04 42.65
C ASN A 1135 16.53 7.15 41.79
N SER A 1136 17.86 7.21 41.69
CA SER A 1136 18.57 8.21 40.89
C SER A 1136 18.57 7.87 39.40
N ALA A 1137 18.72 8.90 38.56
CA ALA A 1137 18.91 8.70 37.12
C ALA A 1137 20.22 7.96 36.81
N GLU A 1138 21.27 8.13 37.61
CA GLU A 1138 22.56 7.46 37.41
C GLU A 1138 22.47 5.94 37.62
N PHE A 1139 21.57 5.49 38.50
CA PHE A 1139 21.33 4.06 38.70
C PHE A 1139 20.57 3.43 37.52
N VAL A 1140 19.46 4.07 37.13
CA VAL A 1140 18.50 3.51 36.17
C VAL A 1140 18.98 3.62 34.71
N PHE A 1141 19.95 4.49 34.43
CA PHE A 1141 20.52 4.69 33.10
C PHE A 1141 22.00 4.27 33.03
N ASN A 1142 22.35 3.56 31.96
CA ASN A 1142 23.72 3.41 31.51
C ASN A 1142 24.13 4.68 30.75
N HIS A 1143 25.15 5.37 31.23
CA HIS A 1143 25.60 6.66 30.73
C HIS A 1143 26.90 6.55 29.95
#